data_AF-A0A1G9RLI4-F1
#
_entry.id   AF-A0A1G9RLI4-F1
#
_cell.length_a   1.000
_cell.length_b   1.000
_cell.length_c   1.000
_cell.angle_alpha   90.00
_cell.angle_beta   90.00
_cell.angle_gamma   90.00
#
_symmetry.space_group_name_H-M   'P 1'
#
loop_
_entity.id
_entity.type
_entity.pdbx_description
1 polymer ?
#
loop_
_entity_poly.entity_id
_entity_poly.type
_entity_poly.pdbx_seq_one_letter_code
_entity_poly.pdbx_strand_id
1 'polypeptide(L)'
;MTLLVHVVGEADLGVSQWDGCRRLGKEELAAIVTGRREQLAACGSGEQVAWLLGLGPSPAGSNTESFFPEGGARGTLRAELEAAASICDRLGGEAVDDIDLLLIATAHGERATRPIAEAIVSTLQRKGAVPAGLVGGRTVRTLGLCIVDGLRVSRESAESLEAAIGAYDGHVVLAIAGGATTILAEAAGVVAATHGDEWSLLNVGRQGSHESGALVVDMSVHEDPLSGWLMGLGLPTLAADGGTTADKASAAIGRAVGVGSRQSPTVADLALLVQCDAARGDLAVGMALRAWTLAEYSRRLAEHRAQYGLSKEQLPDPKRGMPLGMLIRGIKEKHDRGEELAAPENWLLDHAHLNELGKSMHRLATADQAGTGGNYCASVAGAVGQPPSWLSWPNPRVCILTAHGLPRGCGKGRPSILETLMADDPDRQLRQACDVDGALQLAGFLACSDDSFCHGKQEVEALADALSREPSGAVPWVFDRSATCCMSYGATTTGGGVSPDSVTEQMRDLREQVDKWLGKQPERPRALVVAALGEKPIVIALLAAAQRWGARHGVPVFLMSSVVGGDGREYRQFHQFGLDRDVRHALLDAVTFCLDRLDLRTAARLLALGDPAMETHAESARSLADELAASVPDDGVDQRAGTVLDVLDYVAETIDHVPDDAKARLGTIVGELLAERIKGNRDGTVLAINTGDSKSLKATSEEASTLLRLLIMVRNKLPTTHGSLALQAAVGQVLKNNADPARASCSYADLLTAAVAAVRCEYCGRIVAATWAKEMNELRRAVDELKDSSYGLATAVSRSDS
;
A
#
# COMPACT_ATOMS: atom_id res chain seq x y z
N MET A 1 23.11 8.98 20.70
CA MET A 1 22.50 7.91 21.52
C MET A 1 21.95 6.83 20.61
N THR A 2 22.24 5.57 20.92
CA THR A 2 21.88 4.42 20.06
C THR A 2 21.06 3.41 20.85
N LEU A 3 19.91 2.99 20.30
CA LEU A 3 19.09 1.92 20.86
C LEU A 3 19.46 0.58 20.24
N LEU A 4 20.01 -0.34 21.04
CA LEU A 4 20.17 -1.73 20.67
C LEU A 4 18.90 -2.51 21.02
N VAL A 5 18.24 -3.08 20.02
CA VAL A 5 17.09 -3.97 20.19
C VAL A 5 17.55 -5.41 20.05
N HIS A 6 17.38 -6.19 21.12
CA HIS A 6 17.75 -7.61 21.18
C HIS A 6 16.52 -8.51 21.35
N VAL A 7 16.36 -9.48 20.45
CA VAL A 7 15.34 -10.53 20.58
C VAL A 7 15.95 -11.67 21.40
N VAL A 8 15.46 -11.85 22.62
CA VAL A 8 15.99 -12.84 23.56
C VAL A 8 15.70 -14.25 23.05
N GLY A 9 16.72 -15.10 23.06
CA GLY A 9 16.63 -16.49 22.61
C GLY A 9 17.43 -17.46 23.46
N GLU A 10 17.27 -18.76 23.20
CA GLU A 10 18.04 -19.82 23.87
C GLU A 10 19.56 -19.70 23.61
N ALA A 11 19.93 -19.01 22.53
CA ALA A 11 21.31 -18.68 22.18
C ALA A 11 22.01 -17.79 23.24
N ASP A 12 21.25 -17.03 24.02
CA ASP A 12 21.78 -16.21 25.12
C ASP A 12 22.30 -17.06 26.29
N LEU A 13 21.91 -18.34 26.36
CA LEU A 13 22.47 -19.32 27.30
C LEU A 13 23.86 -19.82 26.86
N GLY A 14 24.37 -19.36 25.70
CA GLY A 14 25.70 -19.63 25.17
C GLY A 14 25.90 -21.03 24.58
N VAL A 15 24.82 -21.82 24.46
CA VAL A 15 24.87 -23.18 23.91
C VAL A 15 25.20 -23.16 22.41
N SER A 16 24.60 -22.26 21.65
CA SER A 16 24.73 -22.21 20.18
C SER A 16 26.06 -21.68 19.66
N GLN A 17 26.89 -21.07 20.51
CA GLN A 17 28.23 -20.58 20.16
C GLN A 17 29.34 -21.60 20.44
N TRP A 18 28.99 -22.77 20.98
CA TRP A 18 29.94 -23.83 21.27
C TRP A 18 30.20 -24.71 20.04
N ASP A 19 31.48 -24.84 19.64
CA ASP A 19 31.89 -25.66 18.48
C ASP A 19 31.45 -27.13 18.57
N GLY A 20 31.31 -27.67 19.78
CA GLY A 20 30.82 -29.03 20.04
C GLY A 20 29.37 -29.24 19.60
N CYS A 21 28.54 -28.20 19.58
CA CYS A 21 27.13 -28.30 19.18
C CYS A 21 26.93 -28.73 17.73
N ARG A 22 27.91 -28.51 16.84
CA ARG A 22 27.81 -28.90 15.42
C ARG A 22 27.69 -30.42 15.21
N ARG A 23 28.04 -31.20 16.23
CA ARG A 23 28.05 -32.68 16.19
C ARG A 23 26.89 -33.33 16.94
N LEU A 24 26.06 -32.53 17.62
CA LEU A 24 24.98 -33.03 18.47
C LEU A 24 23.67 -33.21 17.70
N GLY A 25 22.89 -34.23 18.09
CA GLY A 25 21.53 -34.42 17.62
C GLY A 25 20.57 -33.35 18.15
N LYS A 26 19.40 -33.19 17.52
CA LYS A 26 18.37 -32.23 17.96
C LYS A 26 17.91 -32.48 19.40
N GLU A 27 17.78 -33.74 19.80
CA GLU A 27 17.33 -34.14 21.14
C GLU A 27 18.38 -33.85 22.21
N GLU A 28 19.65 -34.11 21.92
CA GLU A 28 20.78 -33.82 22.81
C GLU A 28 20.93 -32.32 23.03
N LEU A 29 20.80 -31.52 21.96
CA LEU A 29 20.84 -30.07 22.06
C LEU A 29 19.68 -29.53 22.91
N ALA A 30 18.47 -30.09 22.74
CA ALA A 30 17.30 -29.71 23.53
C ALA A 30 17.52 -30.02 25.02
N ALA A 31 18.09 -31.19 25.35
CA ALA A 31 18.40 -31.56 26.74
C ALA A 31 19.40 -30.58 27.39
N ILE A 32 20.45 -30.17 26.65
CA ILE A 32 21.43 -29.19 27.15
C ILE A 32 20.78 -27.82 27.40
N VAL A 33 19.93 -27.36 26.48
CA VAL A 33 19.20 -26.10 26.64
C VAL A 33 18.28 -26.15 27.86
N THR A 34 17.53 -27.24 28.04
CA THR A 34 16.68 -27.44 29.23
C THR A 34 17.49 -27.40 30.51
N GLY A 35 18.61 -28.12 30.58
CA GLY A 35 19.49 -28.09 31.76
C GLY A 35 20.05 -26.70 32.07
N ARG A 36 20.35 -25.88 31.04
CA ARG A 36 20.79 -24.49 31.24
C ARG A 36 19.66 -23.60 31.76
N ARG A 37 18.41 -23.82 31.34
CA ARG A 37 17.25 -23.10 31.90
C ARG A 37 17.03 -23.46 33.36
N GLU A 38 17.19 -24.72 33.72
CA GLU A 38 17.10 -25.17 35.12
C GLU A 38 18.24 -24.58 35.97
N GLN A 39 19.48 -24.55 35.46
CA GLN A 39 20.61 -23.88 36.11
C GLN A 39 20.35 -22.38 36.32
N LEU A 40 19.80 -21.70 35.32
CA LEU A 40 19.43 -20.28 35.42
C LEU A 40 18.40 -20.05 36.53
N ALA A 41 17.38 -20.92 36.61
CA ALA A 41 16.36 -20.87 37.66
C ALA A 41 16.89 -21.20 39.05
N ALA A 42 17.93 -22.05 39.14
CA ALA A 42 18.56 -22.48 40.39
C ALA A 42 19.66 -21.53 40.90
N CYS A 43 20.02 -20.49 40.14
CA CYS A 43 21.06 -19.53 40.54
C CYS A 43 20.62 -18.77 41.81
N GLY A 44 21.44 -18.86 42.86
CA GLY A 44 21.18 -18.20 44.15
C GLY A 44 21.79 -16.80 44.26
N SER A 45 22.71 -16.44 43.36
CA SER A 45 23.36 -15.13 43.35
C SER A 45 23.38 -14.50 41.97
N GLY A 46 23.48 -13.17 41.96
CA GLY A 46 23.54 -12.41 40.74
C GLY A 46 24.78 -12.64 39.88
N GLU A 47 25.91 -12.92 40.52
CA GLU A 47 27.18 -13.22 39.84
C GLU A 47 27.10 -14.55 39.08
N GLN A 48 26.41 -15.55 39.64
CA GLN A 48 26.17 -16.83 38.97
C GLN A 48 25.33 -16.65 37.69
N VAL A 49 24.28 -15.83 37.77
CA VAL A 49 23.45 -15.48 36.60
C VAL A 49 24.26 -14.75 35.54
N ALA A 50 25.07 -13.75 35.94
CA ALA A 50 25.89 -12.98 35.02
C ALA A 50 26.92 -13.85 34.29
N TRP A 51 27.56 -14.78 34.99
CA TRP A 51 28.47 -15.74 34.39
C TRP A 51 27.77 -16.72 33.45
N LEU A 52 26.59 -17.24 33.84
CA LEU A 52 25.83 -18.19 33.04
C LEU A 52 25.44 -17.62 31.67
N LEU A 53 25.09 -16.32 31.65
CA LEU A 53 24.74 -15.53 30.46
C LEU A 53 25.98 -15.00 29.70
N GLY A 54 27.19 -15.23 30.21
CA GLY A 54 28.44 -14.76 29.61
C GLY A 54 28.69 -13.25 29.75
N LEU A 55 27.91 -12.55 30.59
CA LEU A 55 28.01 -11.11 30.81
C LEU A 55 29.01 -10.77 31.92
N GLY A 56 29.27 -11.67 32.86
CA GLY A 56 30.15 -11.47 34.02
C GLY A 56 31.34 -12.44 34.11
N PRO A 57 32.33 -12.15 34.97
CA PRO A 57 33.48 -13.03 35.21
C PRO A 57 33.07 -14.33 35.90
N SER A 58 33.93 -15.36 35.80
CA SER A 58 33.69 -16.64 36.48
C SER A 58 33.69 -16.49 38.00
N PRO A 59 32.70 -17.05 38.72
CA PRO A 59 32.70 -17.04 40.17
C PRO A 59 33.93 -17.80 40.71
N ALA A 60 34.57 -17.26 41.74
CA ALA A 60 35.75 -17.87 42.35
C ALA A 60 35.40 -19.24 42.94
N GLY A 61 36.08 -20.31 42.48
CA GLY A 61 35.88 -21.68 42.98
C GLY A 61 34.81 -22.51 42.25
N SER A 62 34.31 -22.08 41.08
CA SER A 62 33.39 -22.88 40.29
C SER A 62 34.07 -24.09 39.63
N ASN A 63 33.97 -25.27 40.23
CA ASN A 63 34.40 -26.56 39.64
C ASN A 63 33.41 -27.10 38.58
N THR A 64 32.89 -26.24 37.70
CA THR A 64 32.10 -26.66 36.54
C THR A 64 33.03 -26.93 35.35
N GLU A 65 34.01 -27.81 35.53
CA GLU A 65 34.93 -28.25 34.45
C GLU A 65 34.31 -29.29 33.51
N SER A 66 33.06 -29.73 33.72
CA SER A 66 32.61 -30.99 33.10
C SER A 66 31.96 -30.89 31.72
N PHE A 67 31.65 -29.71 31.17
CA PHE A 67 30.95 -29.66 29.86
C PHE A 67 31.40 -28.57 28.85
N PHE A 68 32.12 -27.51 29.23
CA PHE A 68 32.58 -26.47 28.29
C PHE A 68 34.04 -26.06 28.59
N PRO A 69 34.87 -25.79 27.56
CA PRO A 69 36.29 -25.48 27.73
C PRO A 69 36.55 -24.10 28.38
N GLU A 70 37.77 -23.92 28.89
CA GLU A 70 38.28 -22.70 29.52
C GLU A 70 37.97 -21.46 28.65
N GLY A 71 37.10 -20.57 29.15
CA GLY A 71 36.67 -19.35 28.42
C GLY A 71 35.23 -18.91 28.66
N GLY A 72 34.39 -19.74 29.28
CA GLY A 72 33.01 -19.42 29.62
C GLY A 72 32.06 -19.44 28.40
N ALA A 73 30.76 -19.65 28.66
CA ALA A 73 29.75 -19.62 27.62
C ALA A 73 29.55 -18.19 27.11
N ARG A 74 29.76 -17.95 25.81
CA ARG A 74 29.50 -16.64 25.19
C ARG A 74 28.07 -16.60 24.67
N GLY A 75 27.21 -15.83 25.32
CA GLY A 75 25.85 -15.57 24.86
C GLY A 75 25.82 -14.66 23.62
N THR A 76 24.72 -14.69 22.86
CA THR A 76 24.50 -13.82 21.70
C THR A 76 24.49 -12.33 22.07
N LEU A 77 23.77 -11.96 23.12
CA LEU A 77 23.73 -10.57 23.60
C LEU A 77 25.12 -10.00 23.92
N ARG A 78 26.03 -10.80 24.50
CA ARG A 78 27.39 -10.36 24.81
C ARG A 78 28.12 -9.91 23.53
N ALA A 79 28.04 -10.74 22.49
CA ALA A 79 28.73 -10.49 21.24
C ALA A 79 28.12 -9.29 20.48
N GLU A 80 26.81 -9.09 20.62
CA GLU A 80 26.10 -7.92 20.08
C GLU A 80 26.47 -6.62 20.81
N LEU A 81 26.63 -6.66 22.13
CA LEU A 81 27.12 -5.51 22.91
C LEU A 81 28.57 -5.13 22.55
N GLU A 82 29.46 -6.12 22.42
CA GLU A 82 30.84 -5.91 21.96
C GLU A 82 30.86 -5.27 20.55
N ALA A 83 30.00 -5.76 19.65
CA ALA A 83 29.88 -5.24 18.31
C ALA A 83 29.26 -3.82 18.27
N ALA A 84 28.19 -3.57 19.02
CA ALA A 84 27.54 -2.27 19.14
C ALA A 84 28.52 -1.19 19.64
N ALA A 85 29.35 -1.51 20.63
CA ALA A 85 30.39 -0.60 21.10
C ALA A 85 31.39 -0.23 20.00
N SER A 86 31.87 -1.22 19.23
CA SER A 86 32.77 -0.99 18.08
C SER A 86 32.14 -0.16 16.95
N ILE A 87 30.81 -0.16 16.84
CA ILE A 87 30.08 0.63 15.84
C ILE A 87 29.97 2.08 16.28
N CYS A 88 29.67 2.32 17.55
CA CYS A 88 29.63 3.66 18.14
C CYS A 88 31.01 4.36 18.02
N ASP A 89 32.12 3.60 18.06
CA ASP A 89 33.46 4.14 17.80
C ASP A 89 33.68 4.60 16.34
N ARG A 90 32.97 4.00 15.37
CA ARG A 90 33.12 4.28 13.92
C ARG A 90 32.24 5.42 13.41
N LEU A 91 31.10 5.69 14.08
CA LEU A 91 30.14 6.74 13.71
C LEU A 91 30.46 8.13 14.32
N GLY A 92 31.63 8.30 14.93
CA GLY A 92 31.88 9.21 16.06
C GLY A 92 31.49 10.70 15.99
N GLY A 93 31.16 11.21 17.17
CA GLY A 93 31.39 12.58 17.66
C GLY A 93 31.93 12.51 19.11
N GLU A 94 32.56 13.56 19.63
CA GLU A 94 33.28 13.62 20.93
C GLU A 94 32.45 13.31 22.21
N ALA A 95 31.18 12.90 22.08
CA ALA A 95 30.34 12.44 23.17
C ALA A 95 30.37 10.91 23.26
N VAL A 96 30.67 10.39 24.44
CA VAL A 96 30.52 8.96 24.76
C VAL A 96 29.03 8.65 24.70
N ASP A 97 28.53 8.20 23.53
CA ASP A 97 27.16 7.74 23.40
C ASP A 97 26.99 6.46 24.22
N ASP A 98 26.16 6.53 25.27
CA ASP A 98 25.69 5.39 26.04
C ASP A 98 24.82 4.47 25.16
N ILE A 99 24.82 3.17 25.47
CA ILE A 99 24.01 2.17 24.76
C ILE A 99 22.72 1.95 25.52
N ASP A 100 21.60 2.32 24.89
CA ASP A 100 20.28 1.95 25.39
C ASP A 100 19.93 0.54 24.89
N LEU A 101 19.44 -0.31 25.78
CA LEU A 101 19.09 -1.70 25.47
C LEU A 101 17.60 -1.96 25.70
N LEU A 102 16.92 -2.42 24.66
CA LEU A 102 15.57 -2.98 24.73
C LEU A 102 15.62 -4.49 24.47
N LEU A 103 15.03 -5.26 25.38
CA LEU A 103 14.89 -6.70 25.24
C LEU A 103 13.48 -7.06 24.80
N ILE A 104 13.36 -7.93 23.81
CA ILE A 104 12.07 -8.50 23.36
C ILE A 104 12.03 -9.97 23.73
N ALA A 105 10.97 -10.40 24.40
CA ALA A 105 10.79 -11.79 24.84
C ALA A 105 9.36 -12.28 24.65
N THR A 106 9.20 -13.60 24.53
CA THR A 106 7.89 -14.25 24.41
C THR A 106 7.34 -14.69 25.77
N ALA A 107 6.07 -14.39 26.05
CA ALA A 107 5.38 -14.76 27.28
C ALA A 107 5.09 -16.26 27.38
N HIS A 108 4.59 -16.86 26.29
CA HIS A 108 4.03 -18.21 26.27
C HIS A 108 4.64 -19.11 25.18
N GLY A 109 4.38 -20.42 25.28
CA GLY A 109 4.87 -21.45 24.37
C GLY A 109 6.03 -22.31 24.91
N GLU A 110 6.28 -23.45 24.27
CA GLU A 110 7.31 -24.43 24.68
C GLU A 110 8.72 -23.81 24.78
N ARG A 111 8.98 -22.78 23.98
CA ARG A 111 10.24 -22.00 23.95
C ARG A 111 10.08 -20.56 24.44
N ALA A 112 9.17 -20.31 25.39
CA ALA A 112 9.00 -18.97 25.98
C ALA A 112 10.32 -18.42 26.53
N THR A 113 10.68 -17.18 26.18
CA THR A 113 11.98 -16.58 26.52
C THR A 113 11.92 -15.56 27.65
N ARG A 114 10.72 -15.24 28.15
CA ARG A 114 10.52 -14.33 29.29
C ARG A 114 11.44 -14.58 30.51
N PRO A 115 11.61 -15.83 31.01
CA PRO A 115 12.49 -16.06 32.17
C PRO A 115 13.96 -15.73 31.91
N ILE A 116 14.43 -15.93 30.67
CA ILE A 116 15.80 -15.59 30.27
C ILE A 116 15.95 -14.07 30.24
N ALA A 117 14.96 -13.38 29.68
CA ALA A 117 14.98 -11.92 29.57
C ALA A 117 14.93 -11.23 30.94
N GLU A 118 14.06 -11.68 31.85
CA GLU A 118 13.99 -11.16 33.22
C GLU A 118 15.32 -11.36 33.98
N ALA A 119 16.00 -12.49 33.75
CA ALA A 119 17.32 -12.76 34.33
C ALA A 119 18.42 -11.84 33.74
N ILE A 120 18.35 -11.52 32.44
CA ILE A 120 19.25 -10.56 31.78
C ILE A 120 19.02 -9.16 32.38
N VAL A 121 17.78 -8.66 32.44
CA VAL A 121 17.46 -7.33 33.01
C VAL A 121 17.95 -7.23 34.45
N SER A 122 17.63 -8.23 35.27
CA SER A 122 18.05 -8.28 36.68
C SER A 122 19.57 -8.27 36.84
N THR A 123 20.30 -8.77 35.85
CA THR A 123 21.76 -8.78 35.83
C THR A 123 22.31 -7.42 35.43
N LEU A 124 21.80 -6.84 34.35
CA LEU A 124 22.27 -5.55 33.82
C LEU A 124 22.00 -4.38 34.77
N GLN A 125 20.93 -4.45 35.59
CA GLN A 125 20.63 -3.44 36.60
C GLN A 125 21.64 -3.41 37.77
N ARG A 126 22.49 -4.44 37.93
CA ARG A 126 23.51 -4.44 38.99
C ARG A 126 24.73 -3.63 38.57
N LYS A 127 25.21 -2.76 39.46
CA LYS A 127 26.43 -1.97 39.23
C LYS A 127 27.62 -2.89 38.95
N GLY A 128 28.32 -2.65 37.85
CA GLY A 128 29.52 -3.40 37.45
C GLY A 128 29.25 -4.79 36.87
N ALA A 129 28.00 -5.14 36.55
CA ALA A 129 27.66 -6.43 35.96
C ALA A 129 28.20 -6.62 34.53
N VAL A 130 28.26 -5.52 33.77
CA VAL A 130 28.92 -5.49 32.46
C VAL A 130 30.34 -4.97 32.66
N PRO A 131 31.38 -5.75 32.32
CA PRO A 131 32.76 -5.29 32.39
C PRO A 131 32.93 -4.05 31.51
N ALA A 132 33.52 -2.97 32.04
CA ALA A 132 33.73 -1.74 31.27
C ALA A 132 34.51 -1.99 29.96
N GLY A 133 35.43 -2.96 29.95
CA GLY A 133 36.15 -3.37 28.75
C GLY A 133 35.29 -4.07 27.68
N LEU A 134 34.11 -4.59 28.02
CA LEU A 134 33.19 -5.24 27.07
C LEU A 134 32.59 -4.23 26.09
N VAL A 135 32.27 -3.04 26.59
CA VAL A 135 31.57 -1.98 25.86
C VAL A 135 32.45 -0.75 25.63
N GLY A 136 33.78 -0.92 25.69
CA GLY A 136 34.74 0.14 25.41
C GLY A 136 34.67 1.32 26.40
N GLY A 137 34.25 1.10 27.65
CA GLY A 137 34.13 2.13 28.69
C GLY A 137 32.77 2.84 28.72
N ARG A 138 31.81 2.48 27.86
CA ARG A 138 30.44 3.02 27.82
C ARG A 138 29.55 2.47 28.93
N THR A 139 28.44 3.15 29.23
CA THR A 139 27.40 2.56 30.08
C THR A 139 26.31 1.92 29.22
N VAL A 140 25.74 0.82 29.72
CA VAL A 140 24.58 0.14 29.12
C VAL A 140 23.38 0.44 30.00
N ARG A 141 22.39 1.15 29.47
CA ARG A 141 21.14 1.47 30.17
C ARG A 141 20.02 0.62 29.58
N THR A 142 19.39 -0.21 30.42
CA THR A 142 18.23 -1.00 29.99
C THR A 142 16.98 -0.11 30.01
N LEU A 143 16.35 0.10 28.85
CA LEU A 143 15.08 0.84 28.76
C LEU A 143 13.89 0.01 29.25
N GLY A 144 13.98 -1.32 29.15
CA GLY A 144 12.97 -2.23 29.68
C GLY A 144 12.94 -3.58 29.00
N LEU A 145 11.85 -4.31 29.27
CA LEU A 145 11.53 -5.60 28.68
C LEU A 145 10.16 -5.50 27.98
N CYS A 146 10.14 -5.68 26.67
CA CYS A 146 8.91 -5.81 25.88
C CYS A 146 8.52 -7.28 25.79
N ILE A 147 7.34 -7.63 26.27
CA ILE A 147 6.84 -9.00 26.26
C ILE A 147 5.75 -9.13 25.21
N VAL A 148 5.99 -9.97 24.20
CA VAL A 148 5.00 -10.34 23.19
C VAL A 148 4.34 -11.67 23.56
N ASP A 149 3.09 -11.88 23.15
CA ASP A 149 2.29 -13.04 23.58
C ASP A 149 2.91 -14.38 23.12
N GLY A 150 3.29 -14.46 21.85
CA GLY A 150 3.88 -15.65 21.26
C GLY A 150 4.54 -15.37 19.91
N LEU A 151 4.82 -16.43 19.14
CA LEU A 151 5.50 -16.32 17.84
C LEU A 151 4.59 -15.88 16.67
N ARG A 152 3.28 -15.82 16.89
CA ARG A 152 2.32 -15.37 15.88
C ARG A 152 2.17 -13.85 15.94
N VAL A 153 2.19 -13.21 14.78
CA VAL A 153 1.83 -11.80 14.65
C VAL A 153 0.46 -11.57 15.28
N SER A 154 0.38 -10.58 16.15
CA SER A 154 -0.86 -10.13 16.77
C SER A 154 -0.85 -8.60 16.86
N ARG A 155 -2.03 -8.00 16.86
CA ARG A 155 -2.18 -6.55 16.99
C ARG A 155 -1.58 -6.04 18.30
N GLU A 156 -1.85 -6.73 19.41
CA GLU A 156 -1.33 -6.36 20.73
C GLU A 156 0.21 -6.43 20.80
N SER A 157 0.81 -7.43 20.15
CA SER A 157 2.28 -7.54 20.03
C SER A 157 2.87 -6.37 19.25
N ALA A 158 2.28 -6.04 18.08
CA ALA A 158 2.73 -4.95 17.25
C ALA A 158 2.61 -3.59 17.96
N GLU A 159 1.47 -3.32 18.61
CA GLU A 159 1.25 -2.09 19.41
C GLU A 159 2.24 -1.99 20.59
N SER A 160 2.54 -3.11 21.26
CA SER A 160 3.52 -3.14 22.36
C SER A 160 4.94 -2.86 21.89
N LEU A 161 5.34 -3.47 20.75
CA LEU A 161 6.65 -3.24 20.14
C LEU A 161 6.80 -1.80 19.69
N GLU A 162 5.75 -1.24 19.09
CA GLU A 162 5.74 0.14 18.63
C GLU A 162 5.81 1.14 19.78
N ALA A 163 5.05 0.93 20.87
CA ALA A 163 5.16 1.77 22.05
C ALA A 163 6.55 1.73 22.69
N ALA A 164 7.23 0.57 22.63
CA ALA A 164 8.56 0.40 23.19
C ALA A 164 9.69 0.97 22.31
N ILE A 165 9.56 0.85 20.99
CA ILE A 165 10.59 1.26 20.01
C ILE A 165 10.34 2.68 19.52
N GLY A 166 9.13 2.99 19.07
CA GLY A 166 8.76 4.25 18.42
C GLY A 166 8.79 5.49 19.31
N ALA A 167 8.89 5.32 20.63
CA ALA A 167 9.08 6.43 21.57
C ALA A 167 10.54 6.88 21.70
N TYR A 168 11.48 6.10 21.16
CA TYR A 168 12.89 6.43 21.18
C TYR A 168 13.21 7.51 20.13
N ASP A 169 14.09 8.44 20.49
CA ASP A 169 14.54 9.52 19.61
C ASP A 169 16.03 9.29 19.30
N GLY A 170 16.30 8.75 18.10
CA GLY A 170 17.64 8.49 17.57
C GLY A 170 17.79 7.14 16.88
N HIS A 171 19.04 6.80 16.54
CA HIS A 171 19.33 5.64 15.71
C HIS A 171 19.03 4.28 16.39
N VAL A 172 18.31 3.41 15.68
CA VAL A 172 17.94 2.07 16.16
C VAL A 172 18.76 0.98 15.48
N VAL A 173 19.42 0.15 16.29
CA VAL A 173 20.18 -1.02 15.83
C VAL A 173 19.48 -2.29 16.26
N LEU A 174 18.98 -3.06 15.29
CA LEU A 174 18.31 -4.33 15.54
C LEU A 174 19.28 -5.50 15.37
N ALA A 175 19.49 -6.25 16.44
CA ALA A 175 20.43 -7.35 16.47
C ALA A 175 19.79 -8.64 15.95
N ILE A 176 20.45 -9.32 15.01
CA ILE A 176 19.88 -10.47 14.32
C ILE A 176 20.48 -11.81 14.74
N ALA A 177 21.42 -11.85 15.70
CA ALA A 177 22.13 -13.07 16.05
C ALA A 177 21.33 -13.95 17.02
N GLY A 178 20.52 -13.34 17.89
CA GLY A 178 19.64 -14.02 18.84
C GLY A 178 18.20 -14.24 18.38
N GLY A 179 17.42 -14.92 19.25
CA GLY A 179 15.96 -14.93 19.19
C GLY A 179 15.28 -15.71 18.06
N ALA A 180 13.95 -15.60 18.04
CA ALA A 180 13.12 -16.15 16.97
C ALA A 180 13.06 -15.19 15.79
N THR A 181 13.36 -15.67 14.57
CA THR A 181 13.34 -14.86 13.34
C THR A 181 11.99 -14.21 13.07
N THR A 182 10.88 -14.80 13.52
CA THR A 182 9.53 -14.24 13.33
C THR A 182 9.31 -12.99 14.17
N ILE A 183 9.78 -12.99 15.42
CA ILE A 183 9.74 -11.80 16.30
C ILE A 183 10.70 -10.72 15.79
N LEU A 184 11.87 -11.14 15.31
CA LEU A 184 12.82 -10.22 14.67
C LEU A 184 12.20 -9.53 13.44
N ALA A 185 11.46 -10.27 12.61
CA ALA A 185 10.78 -9.72 11.44
C ALA A 185 9.70 -8.70 11.83
N GLU A 186 8.93 -8.98 12.88
CA GLU A 186 7.92 -8.07 13.42
C GLU A 186 8.55 -6.78 13.99
N ALA A 187 9.59 -6.93 14.81
CA ALA A 187 10.36 -5.79 15.33
C ALA A 187 11.00 -4.97 14.21
N ALA A 188 11.56 -5.62 13.19
CA ALA A 188 12.12 -4.93 12.01
C ALA A 188 11.05 -4.14 11.25
N GLY A 189 9.83 -4.66 11.11
CA GLY A 189 8.70 -3.93 10.51
C GLY A 189 8.35 -2.68 11.30
N VAL A 190 8.28 -2.78 12.64
CA VAL A 190 8.04 -1.64 13.54
C VAL A 190 9.16 -0.60 13.46
N VAL A 191 10.42 -1.03 13.48
CA VAL A 191 11.58 -0.12 13.34
C VAL A 191 11.54 0.58 11.98
N ALA A 192 11.29 -0.15 10.90
CA ALA A 192 11.17 0.45 9.56
C ALA A 192 9.99 1.43 9.45
N ALA A 193 8.91 1.22 10.19
CA ALA A 193 7.76 2.12 10.21
C ALA A 193 7.99 3.39 11.05
N THR A 194 8.79 3.30 12.11
CA THR A 194 9.00 4.38 13.08
C THR A 194 10.29 5.17 12.87
N HIS A 195 11.32 4.54 12.29
CA HIS A 195 12.67 5.07 12.10
C HIS A 195 13.17 4.77 10.67
N GLY A 196 12.38 5.12 9.66
CA GLY A 196 12.63 4.73 8.26
C GLY A 196 13.97 5.21 7.68
N ASP A 197 14.53 6.29 8.22
CA ASP A 197 15.77 6.95 7.82
C ASP A 197 16.94 6.76 8.80
N GLU A 198 16.70 6.16 9.97
CA GLU A 198 17.69 6.06 11.05
C GLU A 198 17.73 4.66 11.70
N TRP A 199 17.95 3.60 10.91
CA TRP A 199 18.08 2.26 11.48
C TRP A 199 19.05 1.32 10.75
N SER A 200 19.57 0.35 11.48
CA SER A 200 20.55 -0.62 10.99
C SER A 200 20.33 -2.01 11.56
N LEU A 201 20.76 -3.03 10.81
CA LEU A 201 20.81 -4.41 11.27
C LEU A 201 22.24 -4.77 11.69
N LEU A 202 22.36 -5.40 12.87
CA LEU A 202 23.61 -5.90 13.40
C LEU A 202 23.67 -7.42 13.32
N ASN A 203 24.56 -7.92 12.47
CA ASN A 203 24.84 -9.35 12.35
C ASN A 203 26.20 -9.69 12.95
N VAL A 204 26.18 -10.43 14.06
CA VAL A 204 27.40 -10.98 14.67
C VAL A 204 27.63 -12.39 14.15
N GLY A 205 28.76 -12.62 13.50
CA GLY A 205 29.13 -13.92 12.95
C GLY A 205 29.21 -15.01 14.04
N ARG A 206 28.86 -16.25 13.68
CA ARG A 206 29.11 -17.42 14.53
C ARG A 206 30.60 -17.74 14.48
N GLN A 207 31.35 -17.48 15.56
CA GLN A 207 32.81 -17.66 15.55
C GLN A 207 33.21 -19.09 15.17
N GLY A 208 34.04 -19.20 14.14
CA GLY A 208 35.14 -20.17 14.10
C GLY A 208 36.42 -19.42 14.46
N SER A 209 37.34 -20.08 15.14
CA SER A 209 38.63 -19.56 15.61
C SER A 209 39.23 -18.42 14.73
N HIS A 210 39.39 -17.24 15.34
CA HIS A 210 39.95 -15.98 14.84
C HIS A 210 38.98 -14.98 14.18
N GLU A 211 38.87 -13.81 14.82
CA GLU A 211 38.30 -12.53 14.35
C GLU A 211 37.09 -12.61 13.39
N SER A 212 35.93 -13.06 13.88
CA SER A 212 34.67 -12.79 13.17
C SER A 212 34.25 -11.33 13.40
N GLY A 213 34.47 -10.47 12.41
CA GLY A 213 34.00 -9.09 12.42
C GLY A 213 32.48 -9.01 12.37
N ALA A 214 31.89 -8.10 13.15
CA ALA A 214 30.47 -7.81 13.08
C ALA A 214 30.13 -7.06 11.78
N LEU A 215 29.04 -7.48 11.13
CA LEU A 215 28.50 -6.83 9.94
C LEU A 215 27.35 -5.90 10.35
N VAL A 216 27.46 -4.62 10.00
CA VAL A 216 26.38 -3.65 10.12
C VAL A 216 25.84 -3.37 8.74
N VAL A 217 24.53 -3.44 8.60
CA VAL A 217 23.85 -3.13 7.36
C VAL A 217 22.92 -1.97 7.64
N ASP A 218 23.21 -0.83 7.03
CA ASP A 218 22.28 0.29 6.98
C ASP A 218 21.04 -0.12 6.19
N MET A 219 19.88 0.03 6.81
CA MET A 219 18.57 -0.31 6.26
C MET A 219 17.70 0.94 6.02
N SER A 220 18.28 2.13 6.22
CA SER A 220 17.62 3.40 6.00
C SER A 220 17.22 3.56 4.54
N VAL A 221 16.02 4.09 4.31
CA VAL A 221 15.49 4.35 2.97
C VAL A 221 15.72 5.82 2.63
N HIS A 222 16.57 6.09 1.64
CA HIS A 222 16.90 7.47 1.22
C HIS A 222 16.11 7.94 -0.02
N GLU A 223 15.32 7.05 -0.61
CA GLU A 223 14.29 7.42 -1.58
C GLU A 223 13.21 8.28 -0.91
N ASP A 224 12.51 9.07 -1.70
CA ASP A 224 11.30 9.79 -1.28
C ASP A 224 10.08 8.86 -1.41
N PRO A 225 9.63 8.21 -0.34
CA PRO A 225 8.57 7.23 -0.42
C PRO A 225 7.21 7.92 -0.60
N LEU A 226 7.04 9.13 -0.04
CA LEU A 226 5.84 9.95 -0.16
C LEU A 226 5.50 10.22 -1.63
N SER A 227 6.47 10.75 -2.36
CA SER A 227 6.31 11.01 -3.79
C SER A 227 6.11 9.72 -4.57
N GLY A 228 6.85 8.65 -4.25
CA GLY A 228 6.69 7.35 -4.88
C GLY A 228 5.27 6.78 -4.75
N TRP A 229 4.71 6.78 -3.54
CA TRP A 229 3.35 6.34 -3.25
C TRP A 229 2.30 7.23 -3.94
N LEU A 230 2.33 8.54 -3.70
CA LEU A 230 1.33 9.46 -4.24
C LEU A 230 1.35 9.51 -5.77
N MET A 231 2.53 9.54 -6.39
CA MET A 231 2.66 9.49 -7.85
C MET A 231 2.25 8.11 -8.40
N GLY A 232 2.69 7.02 -7.76
CA GLY A 232 2.36 5.65 -8.15
C GLY A 232 0.85 5.39 -8.16
N LEU A 233 0.13 5.98 -7.21
CA LEU A 233 -1.32 5.89 -7.04
C LEU A 233 -2.13 6.88 -7.91
N GLY A 234 -1.46 7.73 -8.70
CA GLY A 234 -2.13 8.70 -9.56
C GLY A 234 -2.69 9.93 -8.83
N LEU A 235 -2.03 10.34 -7.74
CA LEU A 235 -2.36 11.51 -6.92
C LEU A 235 -1.25 12.59 -6.98
N PRO A 236 -0.84 13.06 -8.18
CA PRO A 236 0.22 14.05 -8.30
C PRO A 236 -0.16 15.42 -7.68
N THR A 237 -1.46 15.66 -7.45
CA THR A 237 -1.96 16.87 -6.78
C THR A 237 -1.54 16.95 -5.32
N LEU A 238 -1.37 15.81 -4.65
CA LEU A 238 -0.89 15.73 -3.27
C LEU A 238 0.64 15.59 -3.20
N ALA A 239 1.26 15.05 -4.23
CA ALA A 239 2.72 14.91 -4.34
C ALA A 239 3.43 16.22 -4.73
N ALA A 240 2.70 17.27 -5.11
CA ALA A 240 3.26 18.51 -5.61
C ALA A 240 3.77 19.38 -4.46
N ASP A 241 5.09 19.45 -4.30
CA ASP A 241 5.80 20.14 -3.21
C ASP A 241 6.95 21.04 -3.70
N GLY A 242 7.01 21.35 -5.01
CA GLY A 242 8.13 22.04 -5.65
C GLY A 242 9.02 21.13 -6.52
N GLY A 243 8.68 19.84 -6.63
CA GLY A 243 9.29 18.88 -7.55
C GLY A 243 8.81 18.98 -9.01
N THR A 244 9.74 18.92 -9.97
CA THR A 244 9.41 19.23 -11.39
C THR A 244 8.43 18.27 -12.08
N THR A 245 8.31 17.01 -11.67
CA THR A 245 7.41 16.03 -12.32
C THR A 245 6.01 16.07 -11.72
N ALA A 246 5.91 16.01 -10.38
CA ALA A 246 4.64 16.09 -9.67
C ALA A 246 3.92 17.43 -9.95
N ASP A 247 4.64 18.55 -9.89
CA ASP A 247 4.08 19.87 -10.17
C ASP A 247 3.51 19.99 -11.59
N LYS A 248 4.21 19.43 -12.59
CA LYS A 248 3.74 19.44 -13.99
C LYS A 248 2.48 18.59 -14.16
N ALA A 249 2.45 17.41 -13.53
CA ALA A 249 1.31 16.51 -13.57
C ALA A 249 0.10 17.12 -12.83
N SER A 250 0.32 17.69 -11.65
CA SER A 250 -0.67 18.43 -10.87
C SER A 250 -1.24 19.61 -11.66
N ALA A 251 -0.38 20.43 -12.28
CA ALA A 251 -0.83 21.54 -13.12
C ALA A 251 -1.61 21.09 -14.36
N ALA A 252 -1.23 19.97 -14.98
CA ALA A 252 -1.95 19.37 -16.10
C ALA A 252 -3.35 18.88 -15.68
N ILE A 253 -3.44 18.17 -14.56
CA ILE A 253 -4.73 17.76 -13.99
C ILE A 253 -5.58 18.99 -13.65
N GLY A 254 -5.00 20.01 -12.99
CA GLY A 254 -5.66 21.28 -12.69
C GLY A 254 -6.27 21.94 -13.93
N ARG A 255 -5.51 22.00 -15.04
CA ARG A 255 -6.05 22.48 -16.33
C ARG A 255 -7.21 21.62 -16.84
N ALA A 256 -7.08 20.30 -16.78
CA ALA A 256 -8.10 19.35 -17.23
C ALA A 256 -9.43 19.50 -16.48
N VAL A 257 -9.37 19.74 -15.16
CA VAL A 257 -10.57 19.93 -14.32
C VAL A 257 -11.05 21.38 -14.24
N GLY A 258 -10.32 22.34 -14.84
CA GLY A 258 -10.70 23.76 -14.90
C GLY A 258 -10.33 24.57 -13.66
N VAL A 259 -9.31 24.17 -12.92
CA VAL A 259 -8.86 24.76 -11.65
C VAL A 259 -7.56 25.53 -11.85
N GLY A 260 -7.48 26.75 -11.33
CA GLY A 260 -6.25 27.57 -11.30
C GLY A 260 -5.74 28.08 -12.66
N SER A 261 -6.37 27.72 -13.79
CA SER A 261 -5.90 28.07 -15.12
C SER A 261 -6.95 28.82 -15.96
N ARG A 262 -6.54 29.95 -16.55
CA ARG A 262 -7.29 30.63 -17.63
C ARG A 262 -7.12 29.94 -18.99
N GLN A 263 -6.16 29.02 -19.12
CA GLN A 263 -5.88 28.29 -20.34
C GLN A 263 -6.76 27.05 -20.43
N SER A 264 -7.32 26.80 -21.61
CA SER A 264 -8.05 25.56 -21.92
C SER A 264 -7.15 24.34 -21.79
N PRO A 265 -7.69 23.19 -21.35
CA PRO A 265 -6.91 21.96 -21.27
C PRO A 265 -6.43 21.49 -22.65
N THR A 266 -5.20 20.96 -22.68
CA THR A 266 -4.67 20.29 -23.87
C THR A 266 -5.17 18.84 -23.96
N VAL A 267 -5.02 18.20 -25.12
CA VAL A 267 -5.32 16.77 -25.28
C VAL A 267 -4.45 15.92 -24.34
N ALA A 268 -3.20 16.32 -24.12
CA ALA A 268 -2.28 15.63 -23.21
C ALA A 268 -2.70 15.77 -21.74
N ASP A 269 -3.21 16.95 -21.34
CA ASP A 269 -3.73 17.16 -19.98
C ASP A 269 -4.91 16.23 -19.69
N LEU A 270 -5.84 16.11 -20.65
CA LEU A 270 -6.99 15.21 -20.54
C LEU A 270 -6.58 13.73 -20.60
N ALA A 271 -5.57 13.38 -21.41
CA ALA A 271 -5.04 12.01 -21.46
C ALA A 271 -4.45 11.61 -20.10
N LEU A 272 -3.68 12.50 -19.48
CA LEU A 272 -3.12 12.26 -18.16
C LEU A 272 -4.20 12.10 -17.09
N LEU A 273 -5.24 12.96 -17.12
CA LEU A 273 -6.40 12.82 -16.23
C LEU A 273 -7.05 11.44 -16.41
N VAL A 274 -7.32 11.01 -17.64
CA VAL A 274 -7.89 9.68 -17.93
C VAL A 274 -7.00 8.56 -17.39
N GLN A 275 -5.69 8.65 -17.58
CA GLN A 275 -4.74 7.62 -17.12
C GLN A 275 -4.69 7.52 -15.59
N CYS A 276 -4.65 8.66 -14.88
CA CYS A 276 -4.69 8.69 -13.41
C CYS A 276 -6.03 8.21 -12.86
N ASP A 277 -7.15 8.66 -13.44
CA ASP A 277 -8.49 8.25 -13.05
C ASP A 277 -8.70 6.74 -13.29
N ALA A 278 -8.17 6.22 -14.40
CA ALA A 278 -8.17 4.78 -14.70
C ALA A 278 -7.36 3.98 -13.68
N ALA A 279 -6.17 4.46 -13.30
CA ALA A 279 -5.34 3.82 -12.27
C ALA A 279 -6.08 3.71 -10.94
N ARG A 280 -6.80 4.78 -10.57
CA ARG A 280 -7.56 4.92 -9.34
C ARG A 280 -8.89 4.14 -9.35
N GLY A 281 -9.36 3.71 -10.52
CA GLY A 281 -10.71 3.12 -10.65
C GLY A 281 -11.80 4.15 -10.34
N ASP A 282 -11.53 5.41 -10.67
CA ASP A 282 -12.36 6.58 -10.37
C ASP A 282 -13.63 6.59 -11.25
N LEU A 283 -14.80 6.85 -10.64
CA LEU A 283 -16.11 6.90 -11.32
C LEU A 283 -16.19 7.94 -12.45
N ALA A 284 -15.40 9.01 -12.35
CA ALA A 284 -15.39 10.10 -13.30
C ALA A 284 -14.52 9.80 -14.54
N VAL A 285 -13.78 8.69 -14.58
CA VAL A 285 -12.89 8.37 -15.70
C VAL A 285 -13.62 8.31 -17.04
N GLY A 286 -14.88 7.84 -17.04
CA GLY A 286 -15.74 7.84 -18.23
C GLY A 286 -15.99 9.24 -18.79
N MET A 287 -16.05 10.25 -17.91
CA MET A 287 -16.26 11.65 -18.28
C MET A 287 -14.97 12.24 -18.85
N ALA A 288 -13.86 12.00 -18.16
CA ALA A 288 -12.54 12.41 -18.62
C ALA A 288 -12.25 11.82 -20.01
N LEU A 289 -12.60 10.55 -20.25
CA LEU A 289 -12.40 9.91 -21.54
C LEU A 289 -13.24 10.57 -22.64
N ARG A 290 -14.51 10.87 -22.37
CA ARG A 290 -15.38 11.52 -23.36
C ARG A 290 -14.93 12.96 -23.65
N ALA A 291 -14.47 13.69 -22.64
CA ALA A 291 -13.87 15.00 -22.81
C ALA A 291 -12.59 14.93 -23.66
N TRP A 292 -11.74 13.93 -23.39
CA TRP A 292 -10.55 13.64 -24.18
C TRP A 292 -10.90 13.31 -25.65
N THR A 293 -11.87 12.43 -25.91
CA THR A 293 -12.28 12.07 -27.27
C THR A 293 -12.75 13.29 -28.07
N LEU A 294 -13.52 14.19 -27.43
CA LEU A 294 -13.97 15.43 -28.07
C LEU A 294 -12.81 16.40 -28.34
N ALA A 295 -11.86 16.52 -27.41
CA ALA A 295 -10.69 17.35 -27.57
C ALA A 295 -9.77 16.82 -28.69
N GLU A 296 -9.55 15.51 -28.75
CA GLU A 296 -8.73 14.85 -29.78
C GLU A 296 -9.38 14.94 -31.16
N TYR A 297 -10.71 14.76 -31.25
CA TYR A 297 -11.46 15.03 -32.47
C TYR A 297 -11.26 16.48 -32.93
N SER A 298 -11.39 17.45 -32.01
CA SER A 298 -11.24 18.87 -32.33
C SER A 298 -9.83 19.23 -32.77
N ARG A 299 -8.80 18.62 -32.18
CA ARG A 299 -7.39 18.77 -32.61
C ARG A 299 -7.19 18.27 -34.03
N ARG A 300 -7.65 17.04 -34.33
CA ARG A 300 -7.60 16.44 -35.68
C ARG A 300 -8.38 17.27 -36.70
N LEU A 301 -9.51 17.83 -36.30
CA LEU A 301 -10.31 18.71 -37.14
C LEU A 301 -9.54 19.97 -37.52
N ALA A 302 -8.87 20.62 -36.56
CA ALA A 302 -8.03 21.79 -36.82
C ALA A 302 -6.83 21.46 -37.73
N GLU A 303 -6.17 20.33 -37.53
CA GLU A 303 -5.06 19.87 -38.37
C GLU A 303 -5.51 19.59 -39.80
N HIS A 304 -6.63 18.88 -39.97
CA HIS A 304 -7.20 18.61 -41.28
C HIS A 304 -7.59 19.91 -42.00
N ARG A 305 -8.20 20.88 -41.30
CA ARG A 305 -8.49 22.19 -41.89
C ARG A 305 -7.22 22.91 -42.34
N ALA A 306 -6.17 22.89 -41.51
CA ALA A 306 -4.89 23.51 -41.86
C ALA A 306 -4.22 22.84 -43.07
N GLN A 307 -4.27 21.51 -43.15
CA GLN A 307 -3.69 20.73 -44.25
C GLN A 307 -4.38 20.98 -45.60
N TYR A 308 -5.72 21.11 -45.59
CA TYR A 308 -6.53 21.25 -46.81
C TYR A 308 -7.01 22.69 -47.08
N GLY A 309 -6.60 23.66 -46.26
CA GLY A 309 -6.98 25.08 -46.40
C GLY A 309 -8.48 25.35 -46.24
N LEU A 310 -9.18 24.53 -45.44
CA LEU A 310 -10.64 24.59 -45.27
C LEU A 310 -11.05 25.64 -44.23
N SER A 311 -12.16 26.35 -44.49
CA SER A 311 -12.73 27.30 -43.51
C SER A 311 -13.57 26.59 -42.43
N LYS A 312 -13.86 27.31 -41.34
CA LYS A 312 -14.79 26.83 -40.31
C LYS A 312 -16.24 26.72 -40.81
N GLU A 313 -16.62 27.38 -41.90
CA GLU A 313 -17.95 27.18 -42.49
C GLU A 313 -18.05 25.85 -43.24
N GLN A 314 -16.97 25.44 -43.92
CA GLN A 314 -16.92 24.21 -44.71
C GLN A 314 -16.91 22.96 -43.81
N LEU A 315 -16.20 23.04 -42.68
CA LEU A 315 -16.16 21.98 -41.69
C LEU A 315 -16.31 22.64 -40.32
N PRO A 316 -17.50 22.66 -39.70
CA PRO A 316 -17.74 23.41 -38.46
C PRO A 316 -17.21 22.71 -37.20
N ASP A 317 -16.85 23.50 -36.19
CA ASP A 317 -16.51 22.98 -34.86
C ASP A 317 -17.77 22.38 -34.20
N PRO A 318 -17.62 21.35 -33.35
CA PRO A 318 -18.74 20.84 -32.57
C PRO A 318 -19.37 21.97 -31.75
N LYS A 319 -20.70 22.03 -31.75
CA LYS A 319 -21.43 23.08 -31.01
C LYS A 319 -21.04 23.03 -29.53
N ARG A 320 -20.71 24.19 -28.95
CA ARG A 320 -20.37 24.28 -27.52
C ARG A 320 -21.55 23.75 -26.69
N GLY A 321 -21.29 22.80 -25.78
CA GLY A 321 -22.34 22.16 -25.00
C GLY A 321 -22.95 20.89 -25.63
N MET A 322 -22.54 20.48 -26.84
CA MET A 322 -23.12 19.32 -27.53
C MET A 322 -22.60 18.00 -26.94
N PRO A 323 -23.49 17.04 -26.61
CA PRO A 323 -23.07 15.73 -26.16
C PRO A 323 -22.33 14.93 -27.22
N LEU A 324 -21.25 14.25 -26.83
CA LEU A 324 -20.44 13.40 -27.73
C LEU A 324 -21.29 12.36 -28.48
N GLY A 325 -22.26 11.72 -27.79
CA GLY A 325 -23.15 10.76 -28.43
C GLY A 325 -24.04 11.37 -29.52
N MET A 326 -24.45 12.64 -29.38
CA MET A 326 -25.22 13.33 -30.41
C MET A 326 -24.33 13.68 -31.62
N LEU A 327 -23.06 14.02 -31.39
CA LEU A 327 -22.08 14.29 -32.44
C LEU A 327 -21.82 13.02 -33.25
N ILE A 328 -21.53 11.91 -32.58
CA ILE A 328 -21.33 10.59 -33.21
C ILE A 328 -22.57 10.19 -34.01
N ARG A 329 -23.77 10.35 -33.43
CA ARG A 329 -25.03 10.04 -34.14
C ARG A 329 -25.18 10.87 -35.40
N GLY A 330 -24.92 12.17 -35.35
CA GLY A 330 -24.99 13.03 -36.53
C GLY A 330 -24.01 12.64 -37.63
N ILE A 331 -22.78 12.23 -37.27
CA ILE A 331 -21.78 11.74 -38.23
C ILE A 331 -22.20 10.39 -38.82
N LYS A 332 -22.69 9.47 -37.98
CA LYS A 332 -23.20 8.18 -38.42
C LYS A 332 -24.36 8.34 -39.40
N GLU A 333 -25.31 9.23 -39.12
CA GLU A 333 -26.41 9.54 -40.02
C GLU A 333 -25.95 10.09 -41.38
N LYS A 334 -24.85 10.86 -41.44
CA LYS A 334 -24.23 11.28 -42.71
C LYS A 334 -23.63 10.09 -43.47
N HIS A 335 -22.87 9.25 -42.76
CA HIS A 335 -22.28 8.04 -43.34
C HIS A 335 -23.33 7.10 -43.93
N ASP A 336 -24.40 6.84 -43.17
CA ASP A 336 -25.51 5.98 -43.57
C ASP A 336 -26.28 6.54 -44.79
N ARG A 337 -26.23 7.87 -45.02
CA ARG A 337 -26.76 8.52 -46.23
C ARG A 337 -25.81 8.47 -47.43
N GLY A 338 -24.62 7.89 -47.28
CA GLY A 338 -23.60 7.81 -48.33
C GLY A 338 -22.83 9.11 -48.57
N GLU A 339 -22.87 10.06 -47.62
CA GLU A 339 -22.07 11.28 -47.70
C GLU A 339 -20.58 10.96 -47.42
N GLU A 340 -19.68 11.62 -48.14
CA GLU A 340 -18.24 11.46 -47.93
C GLU A 340 -17.82 12.13 -46.61
N LEU A 341 -17.32 11.33 -45.67
CA LEU A 341 -16.85 11.81 -44.38
C LEU A 341 -15.42 12.32 -44.46
N ALA A 342 -15.14 13.43 -43.78
CA ALA A 342 -13.76 13.90 -43.62
C ALA A 342 -12.94 12.91 -42.76
N ALA A 343 -11.61 12.87 -42.93
CA ALA A 343 -10.76 11.97 -42.15
C ALA A 343 -10.95 12.06 -40.62
N PRO A 344 -11.14 13.24 -40.00
CA PRO A 344 -11.47 13.33 -38.57
C PRO A 344 -12.85 12.75 -38.20
N GLU A 345 -13.85 12.87 -39.08
CA GLU A 345 -15.19 12.30 -38.88
C GLU A 345 -15.14 10.76 -38.96
N ASN A 346 -14.40 10.21 -39.93
CA ASN A 346 -14.13 8.76 -40.00
C ASN A 346 -13.41 8.27 -38.74
N TRP A 347 -12.36 8.97 -38.30
CA TRP A 347 -11.67 8.61 -37.05
C TRP A 347 -12.63 8.57 -35.85
N LEU A 348 -13.50 9.57 -35.69
CA LEU A 348 -14.45 9.59 -34.57
C LEU A 348 -15.49 8.46 -34.66
N LEU A 349 -15.90 8.09 -35.88
CA LEU A 349 -16.81 6.97 -36.09
C LEU A 349 -16.14 5.62 -35.76
N ASP A 350 -14.89 5.41 -36.17
CA ASP A 350 -14.10 4.22 -35.83
C ASP A 350 -13.88 4.09 -34.31
N HIS A 351 -13.80 5.23 -33.62
CA HIS A 351 -13.60 5.29 -32.16
C HIS A 351 -14.91 5.52 -31.39
N ALA A 352 -16.07 5.31 -32.03
CA ALA A 352 -17.38 5.47 -31.37
C ALA A 352 -17.56 4.55 -30.15
N HIS A 353 -16.86 3.42 -30.12
CA HIS A 353 -16.82 2.49 -28.99
C HIS A 353 -16.28 3.17 -27.71
N LEU A 354 -15.45 4.21 -27.80
CA LEU A 354 -14.95 4.96 -26.63
C LEU A 354 -16.07 5.73 -25.91
N ASN A 355 -17.10 6.16 -26.64
CA ASN A 355 -18.28 6.78 -26.01
C ASN A 355 -19.12 5.74 -25.25
N GLU A 356 -19.23 4.52 -25.77
CA GLU A 356 -19.88 3.43 -25.03
C GLU A 356 -19.02 2.97 -23.85
N LEU A 357 -17.70 2.86 -24.01
CA LEU A 357 -16.76 2.60 -22.92
C LEU A 357 -16.88 3.66 -21.83
N GLY A 358 -16.91 4.95 -22.18
CA GLY A 358 -17.11 6.04 -21.23
C GLY A 358 -18.47 6.01 -20.52
N LYS A 359 -19.54 5.58 -21.21
CA LYS A 359 -20.86 5.37 -20.58
C LYS A 359 -20.88 4.17 -19.65
N SER A 360 -20.29 3.05 -20.08
CA SER A 360 -20.14 1.85 -19.27
C SER A 360 -19.24 2.11 -18.07
N MET A 361 -18.29 3.04 -18.14
CA MET A 361 -17.49 3.45 -16.98
C MET A 361 -18.24 4.33 -15.98
N HIS A 362 -19.36 4.96 -16.37
CA HIS A 362 -20.33 5.49 -15.39
C HIS A 362 -21.10 4.37 -14.68
N ARG A 363 -21.11 3.16 -15.24
CA ARG A 363 -21.78 1.97 -14.71
C ARG A 363 -20.73 1.10 -14.08
N LEU A 364 -20.39 1.39 -12.83
CA LEU A 364 -19.41 0.64 -12.03
C LEU A 364 -19.50 -0.87 -12.24
N ALA A 365 -18.71 -1.32 -13.19
CA ALA A 365 -18.18 -2.64 -13.28
C ALA A 365 -16.74 -2.44 -12.87
N THR A 366 -16.30 -3.21 -11.88
CA THR A 366 -14.88 -3.49 -11.68
C THR A 366 -14.21 -3.78 -13.03
N ALA A 367 -12.88 -3.71 -13.07
CA ALA A 367 -12.09 -3.94 -14.29
C ALA A 367 -12.39 -5.26 -15.06
N ASP A 368 -13.36 -6.08 -14.64
CA ASP A 368 -13.85 -7.29 -15.31
C ASP A 368 -15.39 -7.46 -15.44
N GLN A 369 -16.26 -6.59 -14.88
CA GLN A 369 -17.72 -6.85 -14.96
C GLN A 369 -18.39 -6.45 -16.29
N ALA A 370 -17.68 -5.73 -17.17
CA ALA A 370 -18.09 -5.66 -18.56
C ALA A 370 -17.61 -6.96 -19.23
N GLY A 371 -18.54 -7.84 -19.63
CA GLY A 371 -18.27 -9.15 -20.27
C GLY A 371 -17.50 -9.13 -21.60
N THR A 372 -16.67 -8.12 -21.85
CA THR A 372 -15.55 -8.12 -22.77
C THR A 372 -14.30 -8.52 -21.98
N GLY A 373 -13.84 -9.76 -22.13
CA GLY A 373 -12.60 -10.27 -21.51
C GLY A 373 -11.32 -9.58 -22.01
N GLY A 374 -11.22 -8.26 -21.80
CA GLY A 374 -10.10 -7.42 -22.17
C GLY A 374 -9.85 -6.39 -21.07
N ASN A 375 -8.64 -6.43 -20.52
CA ASN A 375 -8.14 -5.55 -19.46
C ASN A 375 -8.54 -4.08 -19.73
N TYR A 376 -9.38 -3.51 -18.86
CA TYR A 376 -9.84 -2.12 -18.91
C TYR A 376 -8.69 -1.13 -19.18
N CYS A 377 -7.59 -1.29 -18.45
CA CYS A 377 -6.40 -0.46 -18.58
C CYS A 377 -5.80 -0.56 -19.99
N ALA A 378 -5.82 -1.75 -20.61
CA ALA A 378 -5.36 -1.95 -21.98
C ALA A 378 -6.23 -1.21 -23.00
N SER A 379 -7.56 -1.19 -22.80
CA SER A 379 -8.48 -0.41 -23.65
C SER A 379 -8.19 1.10 -23.55
N VAL A 380 -7.96 1.61 -22.34
CA VAL A 380 -7.58 3.01 -22.12
C VAL A 380 -6.22 3.32 -22.76
N ALA A 381 -5.21 2.48 -22.56
CA ALA A 381 -3.90 2.66 -23.18
C ALA A 381 -3.96 2.62 -24.72
N GLY A 382 -4.80 1.77 -25.30
CA GLY A 382 -5.05 1.74 -26.73
C GLY A 382 -5.66 3.05 -27.27
N ALA A 383 -6.46 3.74 -26.44
CA ALA A 383 -7.09 5.00 -26.81
C ALA A 383 -6.17 6.22 -26.60
N VAL A 384 -5.66 6.41 -25.38
CA VAL A 384 -4.97 7.65 -24.96
C VAL A 384 -3.44 7.52 -24.91
N GLY A 385 -2.92 6.32 -25.12
CA GLY A 385 -1.48 6.01 -25.04
C GLY A 385 -1.07 5.39 -23.71
N GLN A 386 0.19 4.93 -23.64
CA GLN A 386 0.77 4.30 -22.45
C GLN A 386 0.84 5.29 -21.28
N PRO A 387 0.58 4.82 -20.04
CA PRO A 387 0.68 5.66 -18.87
C PRO A 387 2.12 6.14 -18.65
N PRO A 388 2.32 7.27 -17.95
CA PRO A 388 3.64 7.72 -17.54
C PRO A 388 4.34 6.64 -16.71
N SER A 389 5.68 6.57 -16.81
CA SER A 389 6.46 5.54 -16.11
C SER A 389 6.34 5.60 -14.60
N TRP A 390 5.94 6.73 -14.00
CA TRP A 390 5.73 6.83 -12.55
C TRP A 390 4.38 6.26 -12.11
N LEU A 391 3.36 6.22 -12.97
CA LEU A 391 2.01 5.77 -12.63
C LEU A 391 1.93 4.24 -12.61
N SER A 392 1.32 3.67 -11.56
CA SER A 392 1.11 2.22 -11.44
C SER A 392 -0.36 1.87 -11.66
N TRP A 393 -0.64 1.13 -12.74
CA TRP A 393 -1.97 0.60 -13.00
C TRP A 393 -2.24 -0.73 -12.28
N PRO A 394 -3.50 -1.00 -11.88
CA PRO A 394 -3.89 -2.30 -11.33
C PRO A 394 -3.51 -3.44 -12.27
N ASN A 395 -2.89 -4.48 -11.72
CA ASN A 395 -2.46 -5.67 -12.45
C ASN A 395 -2.24 -6.85 -11.46
N PRO A 396 -2.29 -8.11 -11.92
CA PRO A 396 -2.21 -9.27 -11.04
C PRO A 396 -0.80 -9.57 -10.50
N ARG A 397 0.23 -8.79 -10.87
CA ARG A 397 1.64 -9.19 -10.69
C ARG A 397 2.13 -8.99 -9.27
N VAL A 398 2.63 -10.07 -8.68
CA VAL A 398 3.37 -10.13 -7.42
C VAL A 398 4.79 -10.66 -7.72
N CYS A 399 5.81 -9.99 -7.18
CA CYS A 399 7.19 -10.47 -7.30
C CYS A 399 7.67 -11.01 -5.95
N ILE A 400 8.21 -12.23 -5.93
CA ILE A 400 8.85 -12.82 -4.76
C ILE A 400 10.37 -12.83 -4.90
N LEU A 401 11.07 -12.35 -3.87
CA LEU A 401 12.51 -12.41 -3.72
C LEU A 401 12.83 -13.45 -2.65
N THR A 402 13.63 -14.46 -2.97
CA THR A 402 13.99 -15.52 -2.02
C THR A 402 15.45 -15.93 -2.18
N ALA A 403 16.12 -16.23 -1.08
CA ALA A 403 17.38 -16.96 -1.15
C ALA A 403 17.08 -18.47 -1.20
N HIS A 404 17.78 -19.17 -2.09
CA HIS A 404 17.60 -20.60 -2.33
C HIS A 404 18.86 -21.37 -1.92
N GLY A 405 18.69 -22.37 -1.06
CA GLY A 405 19.76 -23.20 -0.52
C GLY A 405 19.65 -24.66 -0.95
N LEU A 406 20.68 -25.45 -0.66
CA LEU A 406 20.67 -26.88 -1.00
C LEU A 406 19.60 -27.66 -0.20
N PRO A 407 18.93 -28.65 -0.82
CA PRO A 407 17.97 -29.51 -0.13
C PRO A 407 18.64 -30.31 1.00
N ARG A 408 18.00 -30.38 2.16
CA ARG A 408 18.51 -31.13 3.32
C ARG A 408 18.12 -32.62 3.23
N GLY A 409 19.05 -33.46 2.77
CA GLY A 409 19.06 -34.92 3.00
C GLY A 409 18.12 -35.77 2.13
N CYS A 410 18.34 -37.09 2.19
CA CYS A 410 17.66 -38.13 1.38
C CYS A 410 16.29 -38.51 2.00
N GLY A 411 15.26 -37.71 1.79
CA GLY A 411 13.87 -38.02 2.18
C GLY A 411 12.86 -37.40 1.21
N LYS A 412 11.55 -37.59 1.41
CA LYS A 412 10.53 -36.78 0.71
C LYS A 412 10.82 -35.32 1.06
N GLY A 413 11.38 -34.59 0.10
CA GLY A 413 11.82 -33.20 0.30
C GLY A 413 10.67 -32.34 0.79
N ARG A 414 10.97 -31.40 1.69
CA ARG A 414 10.02 -30.34 2.02
C ARG A 414 9.74 -29.56 0.72
N PRO A 415 8.46 -29.27 0.40
CA PRO A 415 8.13 -28.49 -0.78
C PRO A 415 8.83 -27.13 -0.74
N SER A 416 9.12 -26.60 -1.91
CA SER A 416 9.79 -25.32 -2.01
C SER A 416 8.89 -24.17 -1.57
N ILE A 417 9.49 -23.00 -1.35
CA ILE A 417 8.73 -21.80 -0.98
C ILE A 417 7.74 -21.40 -2.08
N LEU A 418 8.12 -21.56 -3.34
CA LEU A 418 7.28 -21.27 -4.49
C LEU A 418 6.16 -22.29 -4.61
N GLU A 419 6.48 -23.59 -4.51
CA GLU A 419 5.47 -24.66 -4.50
C GLU A 419 4.43 -24.45 -3.40
N THR A 420 4.88 -24.11 -2.19
CA THR A 420 3.98 -23.87 -1.05
C THR A 420 3.10 -22.64 -1.29
N LEU A 421 3.68 -21.53 -1.76
CA LEU A 421 2.92 -20.30 -2.03
C LEU A 421 1.89 -20.49 -3.15
N MET A 422 2.19 -21.31 -4.16
CA MET A 422 1.26 -21.64 -5.24
C MET A 422 0.13 -22.58 -4.81
N ALA A 423 0.36 -23.40 -3.78
CA ALA A 423 -0.67 -24.31 -3.25
C ALA A 423 -1.67 -23.61 -2.34
N ASP A 424 -1.27 -22.52 -1.68
CA ASP A 424 -2.11 -21.74 -0.78
C ASP A 424 -2.88 -20.64 -1.53
N ASP A 425 -4.05 -20.25 -1.01
CA ASP A 425 -4.73 -19.05 -1.48
C ASP A 425 -3.86 -17.80 -1.22
N PRO A 426 -3.80 -16.83 -2.17
CA PRO A 426 -3.10 -15.60 -1.96
C PRO A 426 -3.60 -14.88 -0.72
N ASP A 427 -2.64 -14.40 0.08
CA ASP A 427 -2.93 -13.62 1.27
C ASP A 427 -3.80 -12.40 0.96
N ARG A 428 -4.66 -12.02 1.91
CA ARG A 428 -5.57 -10.88 1.78
C ARG A 428 -4.82 -9.60 1.41
N GLN A 429 -3.66 -9.36 2.00
CA GLN A 429 -2.85 -8.17 1.75
C GLN A 429 -2.33 -8.13 0.30
N LEU A 430 -1.95 -9.29 -0.25
CA LEU A 430 -1.52 -9.40 -1.64
C LEU A 430 -2.68 -9.18 -2.62
N ARG A 431 -3.86 -9.73 -2.32
CA ARG A 431 -5.06 -9.49 -3.13
C ARG A 431 -5.46 -8.02 -3.14
N GLN A 432 -5.42 -7.36 -1.98
CA GLN A 432 -5.73 -5.93 -1.85
C GLN A 432 -4.72 -5.05 -2.61
N ALA A 433 -3.43 -5.37 -2.58
CA ALA A 433 -2.41 -4.60 -3.29
C ALA A 433 -2.55 -4.68 -4.82
N CYS A 434 -2.91 -5.86 -5.34
CA CYS A 434 -3.14 -6.10 -6.77
C CYS A 434 -4.48 -5.51 -7.26
N ASP A 435 -5.53 -5.62 -6.45
CA ASP A 435 -6.88 -5.12 -6.72
C ASP A 435 -7.44 -5.58 -8.09
N VAL A 436 -7.45 -6.90 -8.29
CA VAL A 436 -7.97 -7.55 -9.50
C VAL A 436 -8.90 -8.72 -9.15
N ASP A 437 -9.95 -8.90 -9.95
CA ASP A 437 -10.93 -9.99 -9.83
C ASP A 437 -10.42 -11.23 -10.58
N GLY A 438 -9.30 -11.81 -10.14
CA GLY A 438 -8.69 -12.93 -10.85
C GLY A 438 -7.54 -13.62 -10.14
N ALA A 439 -6.86 -14.51 -10.87
CA ALA A 439 -5.67 -15.17 -10.41
C ALA A 439 -4.50 -14.18 -10.34
N LEU A 440 -3.72 -14.23 -9.26
CA LEU A 440 -2.50 -13.42 -9.16
C LEU A 440 -1.37 -14.05 -9.95
N GLN A 441 -0.54 -13.23 -10.59
CA GLN A 441 0.64 -13.67 -11.34
C GLN A 441 1.88 -13.58 -10.46
N LEU A 442 2.56 -14.70 -10.23
CA LEU A 442 3.78 -14.75 -9.42
C LEU A 442 5.02 -14.82 -10.32
N ALA A 443 5.96 -13.90 -10.11
CA ALA A 443 7.30 -13.94 -10.69
C ALA A 443 8.37 -14.02 -9.59
N GLY A 444 9.36 -14.90 -9.75
CA GLY A 444 10.38 -15.14 -8.72
C GLY A 444 11.78 -14.61 -9.08
N PHE A 445 12.47 -14.04 -8.10
CA PHE A 445 13.91 -13.84 -8.11
C PHE A 445 14.54 -14.75 -7.05
N LEU A 446 15.24 -15.79 -7.51
CA LEU A 446 15.90 -16.75 -6.63
C LEU A 446 17.39 -16.43 -6.56
N ALA A 447 17.84 -15.96 -5.40
CA ALA A 447 19.24 -15.73 -5.10
C ALA A 447 19.89 -17.05 -4.61
N CYS A 448 20.79 -17.60 -5.41
CA CYS A 448 21.47 -18.86 -5.14
C CYS A 448 22.97 -18.62 -4.90
N SER A 449 23.61 -19.45 -4.07
CA SER A 449 25.07 -19.52 -4.10
C SER A 449 25.51 -20.29 -5.34
N ASP A 450 26.81 -20.26 -5.66
CA ASP A 450 27.37 -21.07 -6.75
C ASP A 450 27.03 -22.57 -6.59
N ASP A 451 26.94 -23.07 -5.35
CA ASP A 451 26.58 -24.45 -5.04
C ASP A 451 25.09 -24.77 -5.26
N SER A 452 24.19 -23.82 -4.93
CA SER A 452 22.74 -24.02 -5.04
C SER A 452 22.14 -23.57 -6.37
N PHE A 453 22.92 -22.91 -7.23
CA PHE A 453 22.42 -22.31 -8.47
C PHE A 453 21.78 -23.32 -9.44
N CYS A 454 22.43 -24.46 -9.66
CA CYS A 454 21.89 -25.52 -10.52
C CYS A 454 20.59 -26.11 -9.95
N HIS A 455 20.51 -26.27 -8.63
CA HIS A 455 19.31 -26.79 -7.96
C HIS A 455 18.15 -25.81 -8.05
N GLY A 456 18.39 -24.52 -7.82
CA GLY A 456 17.34 -23.49 -7.96
C GLY A 456 16.76 -23.44 -9.38
N LYS A 457 17.61 -23.57 -10.42
CA LYS A 457 17.11 -23.68 -11.80
C LYS A 457 16.26 -24.91 -12.02
N GLN A 458 16.70 -26.07 -11.53
CA GLN A 458 15.95 -27.32 -11.65
C GLN A 458 14.60 -27.24 -10.93
N GLU A 459 14.53 -26.59 -9.77
CA GLU A 459 13.28 -26.36 -9.04
C GLU A 459 12.31 -25.52 -9.86
N VAL A 460 12.77 -24.40 -10.43
CA VAL A 460 11.92 -23.51 -11.24
C VAL A 460 11.35 -24.24 -12.46
N GLU A 461 12.15 -25.06 -13.14
CA GLU A 461 11.66 -25.86 -14.27
C GLU A 461 10.70 -26.96 -13.80
N ALA A 462 11.01 -27.65 -12.70
CA ALA A 462 10.16 -28.70 -12.15
C ALA A 462 8.79 -28.15 -11.71
N LEU A 463 8.75 -26.96 -11.12
CA LEU A 463 7.52 -26.26 -10.75
C LEU A 463 6.70 -25.89 -11.98
N ALA A 464 7.33 -25.30 -13.01
CA ALA A 464 6.65 -24.95 -14.26
C ALA A 464 6.04 -26.19 -14.95
N ASP A 465 6.79 -27.29 -14.98
CA ASP A 465 6.33 -28.57 -15.53
C ASP A 465 5.17 -29.17 -14.72
N ALA A 466 5.22 -29.07 -13.39
CA ALA A 466 4.16 -29.56 -12.52
C ALA A 466 2.85 -28.79 -12.73
N LEU A 467 2.91 -27.45 -12.72
CA LEU A 467 1.76 -26.57 -12.92
C LEU A 467 1.15 -26.71 -14.32
N SER A 468 1.96 -26.98 -15.34
CA SER A 468 1.49 -27.21 -16.71
C SER A 468 0.66 -28.48 -16.88
N ARG A 469 0.74 -29.43 -15.93
CA ARG A 469 0.01 -30.71 -15.96
C ARG A 469 -1.30 -30.66 -15.18
N GLU A 470 -1.54 -29.61 -14.40
CA GLU A 470 -2.79 -29.44 -13.68
C GLU A 470 -3.95 -29.09 -14.63
N PRO A 471 -5.16 -29.63 -14.40
CA PRO A 471 -6.32 -29.28 -15.21
C PRO A 471 -6.63 -27.78 -15.11
N SER A 472 -7.06 -27.18 -16.23
CA SER A 472 -7.45 -25.76 -16.37
C SER A 472 -8.71 -25.43 -15.57
N GLY A 473 -8.64 -25.51 -14.25
CA GLY A 473 -9.60 -24.93 -13.32
C GLY A 473 -9.25 -23.46 -13.02
N ALA A 474 -10.16 -22.76 -12.34
CA ALA A 474 -9.87 -21.43 -11.79
C ALA A 474 -8.86 -21.58 -10.65
N VAL A 475 -7.58 -21.45 -10.96
CA VAL A 475 -6.50 -21.42 -9.97
C VAL A 475 -6.32 -20.01 -9.42
N PRO A 476 -6.01 -19.86 -8.12
CA PRO A 476 -5.85 -18.53 -7.52
C PRO A 476 -4.52 -17.86 -7.88
N TRP A 477 -3.57 -18.63 -8.43
CA TRP A 477 -2.25 -18.19 -8.86
C TRP A 477 -1.92 -18.63 -10.29
N VAL A 478 -1.13 -17.83 -10.98
CA VAL A 478 -0.49 -18.13 -12.27
C VAL A 478 1.01 -17.90 -12.13
N PHE A 479 1.81 -18.93 -12.39
CA PHE A 479 3.27 -18.81 -12.33
C PHE A 479 3.84 -18.25 -13.64
N ASP A 480 4.51 -17.10 -13.58
CA ASP A 480 5.19 -16.50 -14.72
C ASP A 480 6.65 -16.99 -14.80
N ARG A 481 6.83 -18.13 -15.46
CA ARG A 481 8.15 -18.72 -15.70
C ARG A 481 9.06 -17.78 -16.51
N SER A 482 8.51 -16.97 -17.42
CA SER A 482 9.28 -16.09 -18.30
C SER A 482 9.88 -14.90 -17.56
N ALA A 483 9.17 -14.41 -16.53
CA ALA A 483 9.61 -13.35 -15.64
C ALA A 483 10.47 -13.86 -14.46
N THR A 484 10.44 -15.17 -14.18
CA THR A 484 11.19 -15.79 -13.08
C THR A 484 12.65 -16.07 -13.44
N CYS A 485 13.59 -15.71 -12.56
CA CYS A 485 15.02 -15.98 -12.76
C CYS A 485 15.71 -16.53 -11.51
N CYS A 486 16.74 -17.35 -11.74
CA CYS A 486 17.73 -17.72 -10.74
C CYS A 486 19.02 -16.93 -10.99
N MET A 487 19.63 -16.42 -9.93
CA MET A 487 20.83 -15.60 -9.97
C MET A 487 21.87 -16.11 -8.98
N SER A 488 23.13 -16.21 -9.38
CA SER A 488 24.21 -16.50 -8.43
C SER A 488 24.68 -15.21 -7.75
N TYR A 489 24.77 -15.23 -6.42
CA TYR A 489 25.47 -14.18 -5.65
C TYR A 489 26.93 -14.56 -5.32
N GLY A 490 27.44 -15.66 -5.88
CA GLY A 490 28.79 -16.16 -5.68
C GLY A 490 28.90 -17.17 -4.54
N ALA A 491 30.04 -17.15 -3.84
CA ALA A 491 30.31 -18.05 -2.72
C ALA A 491 29.35 -17.84 -1.55
N THR A 492 29.10 -18.91 -0.78
CA THR A 492 28.28 -18.85 0.44
C THR A 492 28.82 -17.83 1.44
N THR A 493 27.95 -16.97 1.96
CA THR A 493 28.26 -15.99 3.01
C THR A 493 28.43 -16.63 4.38
N THR A 494 28.13 -17.91 4.51
CA THR A 494 28.24 -18.69 5.76
C THR A 494 29.45 -19.62 5.78
N GLY A 495 30.27 -19.62 4.73
CA GLY A 495 31.51 -20.38 4.65
C GLY A 495 32.54 -19.94 5.70
N GLY A 496 33.39 -20.87 6.14
CA GLY A 496 34.48 -20.54 7.07
C GLY A 496 35.52 -19.63 6.39
N GLY A 497 35.89 -18.53 7.05
CA GLY A 497 36.93 -17.60 6.57
C GLY A 497 36.45 -16.50 5.61
N VAL A 498 35.13 -16.34 5.42
CA VAL A 498 34.57 -15.25 4.61
C VAL A 498 34.69 -13.93 5.36
N SER A 499 35.27 -12.91 4.72
CA SER A 499 35.41 -11.57 5.32
C SER A 499 34.09 -10.78 5.27
N PRO A 500 33.82 -9.93 6.27
CA PRO A 500 32.65 -9.03 6.25
C PRO A 500 32.60 -8.12 5.00
N ASP A 501 33.76 -7.68 4.50
CA ASP A 501 33.86 -6.83 3.31
C ASP A 501 33.38 -7.56 2.06
N SER A 502 33.77 -8.84 1.90
CA SER A 502 33.30 -9.67 0.78
C SER A 502 31.79 -9.87 0.82
N VAL A 503 31.22 -10.09 2.00
CA VAL A 503 29.76 -10.20 2.17
C VAL A 503 29.07 -8.88 1.82
N THR A 504 29.64 -7.76 2.24
CA THR A 504 29.10 -6.42 1.96
C THR A 504 29.08 -6.13 0.45
N GLU A 505 30.14 -6.50 -0.26
CA GLU A 505 30.21 -6.40 -1.72
C GLU A 505 29.16 -7.29 -2.41
N GLN A 506 29.03 -8.56 -2.01
CA GLN A 506 27.99 -9.45 -2.54
C GLN A 506 26.57 -8.89 -2.30
N MET A 507 26.32 -8.32 -1.13
CA MET A 507 25.04 -7.69 -0.80
C MET A 507 24.77 -6.46 -1.68
N ARG A 508 25.77 -5.61 -1.92
CA ARG A 508 25.65 -4.46 -2.83
C ARG A 508 25.31 -4.93 -4.24
N ASP A 509 26.07 -5.88 -4.78
CA ASP A 509 25.90 -6.36 -6.15
C ASP A 509 24.55 -7.05 -6.33
N LEU A 510 24.09 -7.81 -5.32
CA LEU A 510 22.78 -8.43 -5.32
C LEU A 510 21.65 -7.39 -5.36
N ARG A 511 21.75 -6.31 -4.56
CA ARG A 511 20.77 -5.21 -4.57
C ARG A 511 20.62 -4.59 -5.96
N GLU A 512 21.74 -4.33 -6.64
CA GLU A 512 21.69 -3.81 -8.00
C GLU A 512 21.04 -4.78 -9.01
N GLN A 513 21.27 -6.07 -8.83
CA GLN A 513 20.70 -7.09 -9.72
C GLN A 513 19.19 -7.23 -9.53
N VAL A 514 18.70 -7.13 -8.29
CA VAL A 514 17.26 -7.08 -7.99
C VAL A 514 16.62 -5.85 -8.63
N ASP A 515 17.21 -4.66 -8.48
CA ASP A 515 16.71 -3.41 -9.10
C ASP A 515 16.64 -3.52 -10.63
N LYS A 516 17.70 -4.07 -11.26
CA LYS A 516 17.73 -4.35 -12.71
C LYS A 516 16.68 -5.37 -13.16
N TRP A 517 16.39 -6.38 -12.34
CA TRP A 517 15.38 -7.40 -12.66
C TRP A 517 13.96 -6.86 -12.50
N LEU A 518 13.68 -6.10 -11.43
CA LEU A 518 12.41 -5.44 -11.20
C LEU A 518 12.10 -4.43 -12.32
N GLY A 519 13.10 -3.68 -12.79
CA GLY A 519 12.94 -2.74 -13.90
C GLY A 519 12.74 -3.38 -15.28
N LYS A 520 12.99 -4.69 -15.43
CA LYS A 520 12.74 -5.45 -16.66
C LYS A 520 11.43 -6.22 -16.65
N GLN A 521 10.66 -6.13 -15.58
CA GLN A 521 9.36 -6.78 -15.52
C GLN A 521 8.42 -6.19 -16.58
N PRO A 522 7.63 -7.02 -17.28
CA PRO A 522 6.65 -6.57 -18.29
C PRO A 522 5.71 -5.48 -17.76
N GLU A 523 5.25 -5.68 -16.53
CA GLU A 523 4.40 -4.75 -15.80
C GLU A 523 5.05 -4.49 -14.44
N ARG A 524 4.79 -3.31 -13.87
CA ARG A 524 5.26 -3.00 -12.53
C ARG A 524 4.54 -3.92 -11.52
N PRO A 525 5.27 -4.64 -10.64
CA PRO A 525 4.64 -5.45 -9.61
C PRO A 525 3.81 -4.58 -8.67
N ARG A 526 2.69 -5.14 -8.20
CA ARG A 526 1.79 -4.51 -7.23
C ARG A 526 2.12 -4.84 -5.79
N ALA A 527 2.89 -5.89 -5.56
CA ALA A 527 3.45 -6.21 -4.26
C ALA A 527 4.82 -6.89 -4.42
N LEU A 528 5.71 -6.63 -3.48
CA LEU A 528 6.98 -7.34 -3.34
C LEU A 528 6.92 -8.21 -2.09
N VAL A 529 7.25 -9.49 -2.23
CA VAL A 529 7.35 -10.43 -1.12
C VAL A 529 8.80 -10.86 -0.97
N VAL A 530 9.37 -10.77 0.22
CA VAL A 530 10.70 -11.28 0.53
C VAL A 530 10.55 -12.47 1.46
N ALA A 531 11.03 -13.64 1.06
CA ALA A 531 10.97 -14.82 1.91
C ALA A 531 12.12 -14.80 2.94
N ALA A 532 11.80 -14.94 4.23
CA ALA A 532 12.77 -15.02 5.32
C ALA A 532 13.47 -16.40 5.39
N LEU A 533 14.02 -16.86 4.26
CA LEU A 533 14.66 -18.17 4.07
C LEU A 533 16.03 -18.01 3.45
N GLY A 534 16.99 -18.85 3.85
CA GLY A 534 18.36 -18.88 3.32
C GLY A 534 19.38 -18.16 4.19
N GLU A 535 20.45 -17.69 3.57
CA GLU A 535 21.55 -17.01 4.27
C GLU A 535 21.13 -15.60 4.70
N LYS A 536 21.31 -15.25 5.98
CA LYS A 536 20.82 -13.98 6.55
C LYS A 536 21.31 -12.74 5.77
N PRO A 537 22.60 -12.60 5.40
CA PRO A 537 23.05 -11.43 4.64
C PRO A 537 22.34 -11.28 3.29
N ILE A 538 22.03 -12.39 2.63
CA ILE A 538 21.32 -12.41 1.35
C ILE A 538 19.87 -11.98 1.53
N VAL A 539 19.16 -12.53 2.51
CA VAL A 539 17.77 -12.11 2.82
C VAL A 539 17.71 -10.61 3.13
N ILE A 540 18.68 -10.09 3.89
CA ILE A 540 18.78 -8.67 4.22
C ILE A 540 19.00 -7.82 2.97
N ALA A 541 19.90 -8.24 2.08
CA ALA A 541 20.13 -7.55 0.80
C ALA A 541 18.87 -7.53 -0.07
N LEU A 542 18.13 -8.64 -0.14
CA LEU A 542 16.86 -8.70 -0.87
C LEU A 542 15.80 -7.77 -0.26
N LEU A 543 15.69 -7.74 1.08
CA LEU A 543 14.77 -6.84 1.78
C LEU A 543 15.11 -5.37 1.56
N ALA A 544 16.39 -4.99 1.69
CA ALA A 544 16.84 -3.62 1.43
C ALA A 544 16.58 -3.20 -0.03
N ALA A 545 16.82 -4.09 -1.00
CA ALA A 545 16.48 -3.83 -2.41
C ALA A 545 14.97 -3.63 -2.62
N ALA A 546 14.15 -4.48 -1.98
CA ALA A 546 12.70 -4.39 -2.08
C ALA A 546 12.17 -3.10 -1.47
N GLN A 547 12.63 -2.69 -0.28
CA GLN A 547 12.25 -1.43 0.38
C GLN A 547 12.59 -0.23 -0.50
N ARG A 548 13.82 -0.18 -1.01
CA ARG A 548 14.30 0.85 -1.93
C ARG A 548 13.43 0.96 -3.19
N TRP A 549 13.12 -0.18 -3.82
CA TRP A 549 12.25 -0.21 -4.99
C TRP A 549 10.81 0.20 -4.66
N GLY A 550 10.29 -0.31 -3.54
CA GLY A 550 8.96 -0.03 -3.03
C GLY A 550 8.74 1.46 -2.77
N ALA A 551 9.67 2.09 -2.06
CA ALA A 551 9.67 3.52 -1.80
C ALA A 551 9.68 4.35 -3.09
N ARG A 552 10.55 4.03 -4.06
CA ARG A 552 10.64 4.78 -5.33
C ARG A 552 9.36 4.71 -6.17
N HIS A 553 8.60 3.63 -6.06
CA HIS A 553 7.52 3.32 -6.98
C HIS A 553 6.13 3.18 -6.35
N GLY A 554 6.02 3.36 -5.03
CA GLY A 554 4.77 3.20 -4.30
C GLY A 554 4.27 1.76 -4.30
N VAL A 555 5.16 0.79 -4.05
CA VAL A 555 4.82 -0.64 -4.04
C VAL A 555 5.00 -1.18 -2.61
N PRO A 556 3.97 -1.81 -2.01
CA PRO A 556 4.09 -2.40 -0.68
C PRO A 556 5.09 -3.57 -0.68
N VAL A 557 5.88 -3.63 0.40
CA VAL A 557 6.89 -4.67 0.61
C VAL A 557 6.50 -5.50 1.82
N PHE A 558 6.53 -6.82 1.66
CA PHE A 558 6.18 -7.75 2.71
C PHE A 558 7.34 -8.73 2.96
N LEU A 559 7.81 -8.83 4.20
CA LEU A 559 8.67 -9.92 4.63
C LEU A 559 7.80 -11.10 5.06
N MET A 560 7.91 -12.22 4.36
CA MET A 560 7.17 -13.43 4.67
C MET A 560 7.98 -14.33 5.58
N SER A 561 7.39 -14.70 6.71
CA SER A 561 7.91 -15.67 7.68
C SER A 561 6.97 -16.85 7.85
N SER A 562 7.44 -17.90 8.52
CA SER A 562 6.65 -19.10 8.81
C SER A 562 6.69 -19.46 10.29
N VAL A 563 5.56 -19.90 10.83
CA VAL A 563 5.42 -20.41 12.19
C VAL A 563 4.71 -21.76 12.16
N VAL A 564 5.22 -22.74 12.90
CA VAL A 564 4.51 -24.01 13.09
C VAL A 564 3.56 -23.85 14.28
N GLY A 565 2.26 -24.05 14.04
CA GLY A 565 1.24 -24.00 15.09
C GLY A 565 1.26 -25.22 16.00
N GLY A 566 0.50 -25.15 17.10
CA GLY A 566 0.38 -26.27 18.04
C GLY A 566 -0.29 -27.53 17.44
N ASP A 567 -0.94 -27.39 16.29
CA ASP A 567 -1.51 -28.47 15.48
C ASP A 567 -0.50 -29.11 14.50
N GLY A 568 0.76 -28.64 14.50
CA GLY A 568 1.82 -29.09 13.62
C GLY A 568 1.74 -28.55 12.19
N ARG A 569 0.77 -27.67 11.88
CA ARG A 569 0.67 -27.01 10.57
C ARG A 569 1.57 -25.79 10.51
N GLU A 570 2.11 -25.52 9.33
CA GLU A 570 2.91 -24.31 9.09
C GLU A 570 2.00 -23.18 8.60
N TYR A 571 2.09 -22.03 9.25
CA TYR A 571 1.35 -20.82 8.92
C TYR A 571 2.32 -19.76 8.39
N ARG A 572 1.96 -19.15 7.27
CA ARG A 572 2.66 -17.98 6.71
C ARG A 572 2.18 -16.71 7.39
N GLN A 573 3.10 -15.79 7.62
CA GLN A 573 2.82 -14.46 8.19
C GLN A 573 3.59 -13.42 7.41
N PHE A 574 2.92 -12.32 7.08
CA PHE A 574 3.46 -11.20 6.32
C PHE A 574 3.70 -10.02 7.27
N HIS A 575 4.88 -9.44 7.17
CA HIS A 575 5.28 -8.25 7.92
C HIS A 575 5.49 -7.11 6.93
N GLN A 576 4.74 -6.03 7.04
CA GLN A 576 4.75 -4.91 6.08
C GLN A 576 5.94 -3.98 6.33
N PHE A 577 6.56 -3.51 5.24
CA PHE A 577 7.67 -2.57 5.20
C PHE A 577 7.40 -1.46 4.16
N GLY A 578 8.08 -0.33 4.31
CA GLY A 578 7.97 0.81 3.37
C GLY A 578 6.71 1.67 3.56
N LEU A 579 6.04 1.50 4.71
CA LEU A 579 4.99 2.37 5.21
C LEU A 579 5.49 3.03 6.50
N ASP A 580 6.36 4.02 6.36
CA ASP A 580 6.79 4.82 7.52
C ASP A 580 5.66 5.74 7.99
N ARG A 581 5.87 6.37 9.15
CA ARG A 581 4.91 7.28 9.76
C ARG A 581 4.47 8.40 8.81
N ASP A 582 5.38 8.99 8.05
CA ASP A 582 5.05 10.11 7.17
C ASP A 582 4.23 9.62 5.97
N VAL A 583 4.61 8.48 5.39
CA VAL A 583 3.82 7.83 4.34
C VAL A 583 2.43 7.49 4.84
N ARG A 584 2.30 6.92 6.05
CA ARG A 584 1.01 6.63 6.65
C ARG A 584 0.14 7.89 6.75
N HIS A 585 0.68 9.01 7.24
CA HIS A 585 -0.07 10.26 7.33
C HIS A 585 -0.46 10.78 5.94
N ALA A 586 0.45 10.73 4.96
CA ALA A 586 0.15 11.13 3.60
C ALA A 586 -0.90 10.24 2.92
N LEU A 587 -0.92 8.94 3.21
CA LEU A 587 -1.99 8.04 2.76
C LEU A 587 -3.33 8.41 3.41
N LEU A 588 -3.36 8.75 4.70
CA LEU A 588 -4.59 9.22 5.35
C LEU A 588 -5.06 10.58 4.80
N ASP A 589 -4.14 11.48 4.46
CA ASP A 589 -4.45 12.73 3.76
C ASP A 589 -5.00 12.46 2.36
N ALA A 590 -4.43 11.49 1.65
CA ALA A 590 -4.95 11.00 0.38
C ALA A 590 -6.34 10.38 0.52
N VAL A 591 -6.61 9.63 1.59
CA VAL A 591 -7.95 9.11 1.90
C VAL A 591 -8.93 10.28 2.09
N THR A 592 -8.61 11.28 2.91
CA THR A 592 -9.47 12.46 3.08
C THR A 592 -9.72 13.18 1.76
N PHE A 593 -8.67 13.38 0.97
CA PHE A 593 -8.77 13.96 -0.37
C PHE A 593 -9.74 13.16 -1.27
N CYS A 594 -9.68 11.82 -1.22
CA CYS A 594 -10.61 10.95 -1.95
C CYS A 594 -12.03 11.03 -1.39
N LEU A 595 -12.23 11.08 -0.07
CA LEU A 595 -13.53 11.18 0.58
C LEU A 595 -14.25 12.49 0.21
N ASP A 596 -13.53 13.63 0.24
CA ASP A 596 -14.06 14.95 -0.16
C ASP A 596 -14.55 14.96 -1.64
N ARG A 597 -14.12 13.98 -2.42
CA ARG A 597 -14.41 13.82 -3.86
C ARG A 597 -15.35 12.65 -4.17
N LEU A 598 -15.81 11.92 -3.16
CA LEU A 598 -16.52 10.64 -3.30
C LEU A 598 -15.78 9.62 -4.18
N ASP A 599 -14.45 9.63 -4.12
CA ASP A 599 -13.58 8.65 -4.77
C ASP A 599 -13.37 7.43 -3.85
N LEU A 600 -14.47 6.75 -3.54
CA LEU A 600 -14.55 5.77 -2.46
C LEU A 600 -13.79 4.47 -2.73
N ARG A 601 -13.66 4.05 -4.00
CA ARG A 601 -12.84 2.87 -4.36
C ARG A 601 -11.36 3.15 -4.13
N THR A 602 -10.89 4.34 -4.51
CA THR A 602 -9.52 4.74 -4.22
C THR A 602 -9.29 4.85 -2.72
N ALA A 603 -10.21 5.47 -1.98
CA ALA A 603 -10.14 5.51 -0.51
C ALA A 603 -10.04 4.10 0.11
N ALA A 604 -10.86 3.15 -0.35
CA ALA A 604 -10.81 1.77 0.11
C ALA A 604 -9.43 1.11 -0.15
N ARG A 605 -8.85 1.34 -1.34
CA ARG A 605 -7.52 0.82 -1.69
C ARG A 605 -6.42 1.44 -0.82
N LEU A 606 -6.46 2.76 -0.62
CA LEU A 606 -5.49 3.47 0.23
C LEU A 606 -5.56 2.96 1.68
N LEU A 607 -6.77 2.76 2.21
CA LEU A 607 -6.99 2.18 3.54
C LEU A 607 -6.46 0.75 3.62
N ALA A 608 -6.67 -0.06 2.57
CA ALA A 608 -6.19 -1.44 2.52
C ALA A 608 -4.67 -1.56 2.37
N LEU A 609 -4.02 -0.57 1.77
CA LEU A 609 -2.55 -0.49 1.65
C LEU A 609 -1.87 0.05 2.92
N GLY A 610 -2.66 0.66 3.82
CA GLY A 610 -2.19 1.20 5.09
C GLY A 610 -1.85 0.12 6.12
N ASP A 611 -1.72 0.55 7.36
CA ASP A 611 -1.49 -0.36 8.49
C ASP A 611 -2.76 -1.17 8.84
N PRO A 612 -2.68 -2.16 9.75
CA PRO A 612 -3.84 -2.96 10.15
C PRO A 612 -5.02 -2.14 10.69
N ALA A 613 -4.80 -0.95 11.26
CA ALA A 613 -5.88 -0.10 11.77
C ALA A 613 -6.63 0.58 10.61
N MET A 614 -5.90 1.11 9.62
CA MET A 614 -6.46 1.63 8.38
C MET A 614 -7.24 0.57 7.62
N GLU A 615 -6.71 -0.66 7.53
CA GLU A 615 -7.31 -1.77 6.78
C GLU A 615 -8.73 -2.10 7.29
N THR A 616 -9.00 -1.94 8.60
CA THR A 616 -10.32 -2.22 9.18
C THR A 616 -11.45 -1.37 8.57
N HIS A 617 -11.13 -0.21 8.00
CA HIS A 617 -12.09 0.71 7.39
C HIS A 617 -12.18 0.59 5.87
N ALA A 618 -11.32 -0.21 5.23
CA ALA A 618 -11.29 -0.37 3.78
C ALA A 618 -12.62 -0.96 3.24
N GLU A 619 -13.20 -1.94 3.93
CA GLU A 619 -14.48 -2.55 3.49
C GLU A 619 -15.65 -1.58 3.63
N SER A 620 -15.65 -0.69 4.64
CA SER A 620 -16.67 0.35 4.78
C SER A 620 -16.65 1.31 3.59
N ALA A 621 -15.45 1.77 3.18
CA ALA A 621 -15.29 2.59 1.99
C ALA A 621 -15.73 1.85 0.71
N ARG A 622 -15.42 0.55 0.61
CA ARG A 622 -15.83 -0.29 -0.54
C ARG A 622 -17.34 -0.48 -0.60
N SER A 623 -17.99 -0.75 0.52
CA SER A 623 -19.44 -0.90 0.62
C SER A 623 -20.17 0.38 0.19
N LEU A 624 -19.74 1.54 0.69
CA LEU A 624 -20.28 2.84 0.29
C LEU A 624 -20.11 3.08 -1.23
N ALA A 625 -18.97 2.67 -1.80
CA ALA A 625 -18.72 2.77 -3.23
C ALA A 625 -19.68 1.86 -4.03
N ASP A 626 -19.89 0.63 -3.59
CA ASP A 626 -20.77 -0.35 -4.23
C ASP A 626 -22.25 0.05 -4.13
N GLU A 627 -22.67 0.69 -3.04
CA GLU A 627 -24.02 1.25 -2.89
C GLU A 627 -24.27 2.48 -3.77
N LEU A 628 -23.29 3.40 -3.83
CA LEU A 628 -23.34 4.56 -4.72
C LEU A 628 -23.39 4.11 -6.18
N ALA A 629 -22.61 3.10 -6.52
CA ALA A 629 -22.57 2.46 -7.81
C ALA A 629 -23.88 1.85 -8.23
N ALA A 630 -24.47 1.06 -7.33
CA ALA A 630 -25.78 0.48 -7.49
C ALA A 630 -26.83 1.60 -7.69
N SER A 631 -26.69 2.77 -7.07
CA SER A 631 -27.67 3.86 -7.20
C SER A 631 -27.74 4.50 -8.61
N VAL A 632 -26.77 4.20 -9.48
CA VAL A 632 -26.80 4.54 -10.91
C VAL A 632 -27.85 3.65 -11.63
N PRO A 633 -28.75 4.21 -12.46
CA PRO A 633 -29.88 3.45 -13.00
C PRO A 633 -29.51 2.27 -13.91
N ASP A 634 -29.93 1.08 -13.51
CA ASP A 634 -30.46 0.00 -14.37
C ASP A 634 -31.44 -0.81 -13.48
N ASP A 635 -32.72 -0.84 -13.87
CA ASP A 635 -33.91 -1.47 -13.24
C ASP A 635 -34.10 -1.31 -11.70
N GLY A 636 -35.19 -0.64 -11.27
CA GLY A 636 -35.55 -0.48 -9.85
C GLY A 636 -35.30 0.90 -9.23
N VAL A 637 -35.47 1.98 -10.01
CA VAL A 637 -35.11 3.38 -9.68
C VAL A 637 -35.61 3.89 -8.32
N ASP A 638 -36.81 3.47 -7.89
CA ASP A 638 -37.42 3.95 -6.64
C ASP A 638 -36.83 3.28 -5.38
N GLN A 639 -36.34 2.03 -5.48
CA GLN A 639 -35.76 1.32 -4.33
C GLN A 639 -34.45 1.96 -3.85
N ARG A 640 -33.70 2.58 -4.77
CA ARG A 640 -32.43 3.26 -4.48
C ARG A 640 -32.60 4.78 -4.29
N ALA A 641 -33.83 5.30 -4.30
CA ALA A 641 -34.09 6.73 -4.12
C ALA A 641 -33.64 7.22 -2.73
N GLY A 642 -33.76 6.38 -1.69
CA GLY A 642 -33.25 6.69 -0.35
C GLY A 642 -31.76 7.01 -0.36
N THR A 643 -30.93 6.11 -0.89
CA THR A 643 -29.48 6.28 -1.01
C THR A 643 -29.12 7.53 -1.81
N VAL A 644 -29.80 7.79 -2.94
CA VAL A 644 -29.55 9.01 -3.73
C VAL A 644 -29.86 10.27 -2.93
N LEU A 645 -30.97 10.31 -2.18
CA LEU A 645 -31.31 11.47 -1.34
C LEU A 645 -30.31 11.67 -0.20
N ASP A 646 -29.84 10.59 0.43
CA ASP A 646 -28.78 10.65 1.44
C ASP A 646 -27.46 11.20 0.88
N VAL A 647 -27.07 10.79 -0.34
CA VAL A 647 -25.89 11.35 -1.02
C VAL A 647 -26.08 12.85 -1.30
N LEU A 648 -27.27 13.26 -1.74
CA LEU A 648 -27.56 14.68 -1.99
C LEU A 648 -27.52 15.51 -0.70
N ASP A 649 -28.06 15.00 0.40
CA ASP A 649 -27.97 15.64 1.73
C ASP A 649 -26.52 15.75 2.18
N TYR A 650 -25.74 14.67 2.09
CA TYR A 650 -24.32 14.68 2.44
C TYR A 650 -23.54 15.72 1.62
N VAL A 651 -23.78 15.79 0.31
CA VAL A 651 -23.14 16.79 -0.55
C VAL A 651 -23.59 18.20 -0.17
N ALA A 652 -24.87 18.42 0.17
CA ALA A 652 -25.35 19.72 0.60
C ALA A 652 -24.65 20.21 1.88
N GLU A 653 -24.39 19.32 2.83
CA GLU A 653 -23.69 19.62 4.09
C GLU A 653 -22.19 19.89 3.90
N THR A 654 -21.55 19.23 2.94
CA THR A 654 -20.08 19.23 2.80
C THR A 654 -19.54 20.15 1.71
N ILE A 655 -20.33 20.48 0.68
CA ILE A 655 -19.83 21.11 -0.55
C ILE A 655 -19.18 22.49 -0.32
N ASP A 656 -19.60 23.21 0.72
CA ASP A 656 -19.02 24.53 1.04
C ASP A 656 -17.66 24.43 1.75
N HIS A 657 -17.32 23.25 2.27
CA HIS A 657 -16.08 22.98 3.02
C HIS A 657 -15.00 22.28 2.18
N VAL A 658 -15.34 21.76 1.00
CA VAL A 658 -14.37 21.08 0.12
C VAL A 658 -13.68 22.06 -0.85
N PRO A 659 -12.50 21.69 -1.41
CA PRO A 659 -11.83 22.46 -2.44
C PRO A 659 -12.66 22.65 -3.73
N ASP A 660 -12.39 23.71 -4.50
CA ASP A 660 -13.20 24.06 -5.69
C ASP A 660 -13.24 22.99 -6.78
N ASP A 661 -12.18 22.20 -6.91
CA ASP A 661 -12.10 21.08 -7.83
C ASP A 661 -13.00 19.92 -7.39
N ALA A 662 -13.06 19.65 -6.08
CA ALA A 662 -14.01 18.71 -5.49
C ALA A 662 -15.46 19.19 -5.68
N LYS A 663 -15.76 20.49 -5.50
CA LYS A 663 -17.11 21.05 -5.75
C LYS A 663 -17.62 20.75 -7.16
N ALA A 664 -16.79 21.01 -8.17
CA ALA A 664 -17.16 20.75 -9.57
C ALA A 664 -17.41 19.25 -9.81
N ARG A 665 -16.63 18.38 -9.16
CA ARG A 665 -16.82 16.93 -9.23
C ARG A 665 -18.11 16.48 -8.54
N LEU A 666 -18.38 16.92 -7.31
CA LEU A 666 -19.60 16.56 -6.58
C LEU A 666 -20.87 16.99 -7.33
N GLY A 667 -20.89 18.22 -7.86
CA GLY A 667 -22.01 18.69 -8.68
C GLY A 667 -22.20 17.88 -9.96
N THR A 668 -21.12 17.29 -10.47
CA THR A 668 -21.17 16.36 -11.60
C THR A 668 -21.76 15.00 -11.21
N ILE A 669 -21.28 14.40 -10.11
CA ILE A 669 -21.80 13.12 -9.58
C ILE A 669 -23.31 13.22 -9.30
N VAL A 670 -23.73 14.28 -8.61
CA VAL A 670 -25.17 14.57 -8.36
C VAL A 670 -25.93 14.60 -9.68
N GLY A 671 -25.43 15.30 -10.69
CA GLY A 671 -26.10 15.38 -11.99
C GLY A 671 -26.17 14.04 -12.72
N GLU A 672 -25.18 13.15 -12.59
CA GLU A 672 -25.21 11.80 -13.17
C GLU A 672 -26.19 10.88 -12.46
N LEU A 673 -26.24 10.94 -11.13
CA LEU A 673 -27.26 10.28 -10.33
C LEU A 673 -28.68 10.74 -10.71
N LEU A 674 -28.85 11.82 -11.47
CA LEU A 674 -30.16 12.29 -11.94
C LEU A 674 -30.39 12.11 -13.45
N ALA A 675 -29.33 11.96 -14.26
CA ALA A 675 -29.39 12.16 -15.71
C ALA A 675 -30.21 11.15 -16.52
N GLU A 676 -30.14 9.85 -16.20
CA GLU A 676 -30.89 8.82 -16.92
C GLU A 676 -32.38 8.77 -16.48
N ARG A 677 -32.73 9.46 -15.38
CA ARG A 677 -34.12 9.60 -14.89
C ARG A 677 -34.95 10.60 -15.72
N ILE A 678 -34.33 11.24 -16.72
CA ILE A 678 -34.97 12.15 -17.69
C ILE A 678 -35.67 11.38 -18.83
N LYS A 679 -35.24 10.16 -19.19
CA LYS A 679 -35.72 9.50 -20.43
C LYS A 679 -37.07 8.79 -20.33
N GLY A 680 -37.82 8.95 -19.24
CA GLY A 680 -39.19 8.44 -19.13
C GLY A 680 -39.28 6.91 -19.15
N ASN A 681 -38.32 6.21 -18.53
CA ASN A 681 -38.51 4.79 -18.27
C ASN A 681 -39.61 4.64 -17.21
N ARG A 682 -40.63 3.83 -17.52
CA ARG A 682 -42.03 3.97 -17.05
C ARG A 682 -42.33 3.50 -15.62
N ASP A 683 -41.33 3.14 -14.82
CA ASP A 683 -41.56 2.46 -13.53
C ASP A 683 -41.06 3.22 -12.28
N GLY A 684 -40.21 4.24 -12.42
CA GLY A 684 -39.70 5.04 -11.28
C GLY A 684 -40.46 6.37 -11.11
N THR A 685 -41.09 6.56 -9.95
CA THR A 685 -41.92 7.74 -9.64
C THR A 685 -41.23 8.78 -8.75
N VAL A 686 -40.31 8.38 -7.86
CA VAL A 686 -39.84 9.24 -6.75
C VAL A 686 -38.85 10.31 -7.20
N LEU A 687 -37.92 9.96 -8.10
CA LEU A 687 -36.89 10.86 -8.63
C LEU A 687 -37.16 11.24 -10.10
N ALA A 688 -38.43 11.23 -10.51
CA ALA A 688 -38.84 11.52 -11.88
C ALA A 688 -38.61 13.01 -12.21
N ILE A 689 -38.05 13.27 -13.40
CA ILE A 689 -37.65 14.62 -13.82
C ILE A 689 -38.51 15.05 -14.99
N ASN A 690 -39.09 16.25 -14.92
CA ASN A 690 -40.00 16.74 -15.94
C ASN A 690 -39.24 17.06 -17.24
N THR A 691 -39.63 16.43 -18.36
CA THR A 691 -39.03 16.61 -19.69
C THR A 691 -39.63 17.75 -20.51
N GLY A 692 -40.62 18.48 -19.97
CA GLY A 692 -41.33 19.54 -20.68
C GLY A 692 -40.43 20.58 -21.38
N ASP A 693 -40.95 21.17 -22.47
CA ASP A 693 -40.22 22.05 -23.38
C ASP A 693 -39.41 23.15 -22.65
N SER A 694 -38.16 23.34 -23.07
CA SER A 694 -37.19 24.27 -22.47
C SER A 694 -37.62 25.75 -22.45
N LYS A 695 -38.77 26.09 -23.06
CA LYS A 695 -39.30 27.46 -23.17
C LYS A 695 -40.32 27.82 -22.08
N SER A 696 -40.80 26.87 -21.26
CA SER A 696 -41.84 27.14 -20.25
C SER A 696 -41.40 26.97 -18.79
N LEU A 697 -40.13 26.67 -18.52
CA LEU A 697 -39.57 26.64 -17.16
C LEU A 697 -39.44 28.06 -16.59
N LYS A 698 -40.55 28.61 -16.12
CA LYS A 698 -40.52 29.60 -15.05
C LYS A 698 -40.64 28.79 -13.77
N ALA A 699 -39.53 28.58 -13.05
CA ALA A 699 -39.55 27.90 -11.76
C ALA A 699 -40.20 28.79 -10.68
N THR A 700 -41.49 29.06 -10.82
CA THR A 700 -42.36 29.59 -9.76
C THR A 700 -42.90 28.46 -8.87
N SER A 701 -42.67 27.19 -9.26
CA SER A 701 -43.14 26.01 -8.56
C SER A 701 -41.99 25.39 -7.73
N GLU A 702 -42.27 25.08 -6.47
CA GLU A 702 -41.37 24.32 -5.57
C GLU A 702 -41.43 22.80 -5.82
N GLU A 703 -42.01 22.38 -6.96
CA GLU A 703 -42.08 20.97 -7.36
C GLU A 703 -40.70 20.33 -7.43
N ALA A 704 -40.60 19.13 -6.84
CA ALA A 704 -39.39 18.32 -6.80
C ALA A 704 -38.78 18.12 -8.20
N SER A 705 -39.62 17.78 -9.18
CA SER A 705 -39.19 17.51 -10.55
C SER A 705 -38.51 18.72 -11.24
N THR A 706 -38.90 19.95 -10.85
CA THR A 706 -38.31 21.20 -11.38
C THR A 706 -36.94 21.44 -10.73
N LEU A 707 -36.84 21.28 -9.41
CA LEU A 707 -35.58 21.46 -8.67
C LEU A 707 -34.52 20.44 -9.09
N LEU A 708 -34.90 19.16 -9.26
CA LEU A 708 -34.01 18.12 -9.76
C LEU A 708 -33.49 18.43 -11.18
N ARG A 709 -34.32 19.04 -12.04
CA ARG A 709 -33.90 19.46 -13.38
C ARG A 709 -32.86 20.58 -13.35
N LEU A 710 -32.97 21.54 -12.41
CA LEU A 710 -31.99 22.60 -12.26
C LEU A 710 -30.60 22.04 -11.92
N LEU A 711 -30.51 21.00 -11.06
CA LEU A 711 -29.25 20.33 -10.73
C LEU A 711 -28.57 19.72 -11.97
N ILE A 712 -29.33 19.07 -12.86
CA ILE A 712 -28.79 18.55 -14.13
C ILE A 712 -28.32 19.68 -15.05
N MET A 713 -29.05 20.79 -15.09
CA MET A 713 -28.65 21.95 -15.90
C MET A 713 -27.34 22.56 -15.41
N VAL A 714 -27.12 22.60 -14.09
CA VAL A 714 -25.85 23.02 -13.49
C VAL A 714 -24.74 22.06 -13.91
N ARG A 715 -24.95 20.74 -13.77
CA ARG A 715 -23.99 19.70 -14.21
C ARG A 715 -23.53 19.90 -15.65
N ASN A 716 -24.44 20.19 -16.58
CA ASN A 716 -24.13 20.45 -18.01
C ASN A 716 -23.24 21.68 -18.27
N LYS A 717 -23.01 22.54 -17.28
CA LYS A 717 -22.14 23.73 -17.37
C LYS A 717 -20.76 23.53 -16.76
N LEU A 718 -20.51 22.39 -16.10
CA LEU A 718 -19.24 22.08 -15.44
C LEU A 718 -18.16 21.59 -16.43
N PRO A 719 -16.85 21.71 -16.12
CA PRO A 719 -15.75 21.43 -17.06
C PRO A 719 -15.60 19.96 -17.48
N THR A 720 -15.92 19.01 -16.58
CA THR A 720 -15.88 17.56 -16.86
C THR A 720 -17.04 17.09 -17.73
N THR A 721 -18.02 17.95 -18.05
CA THR A 721 -19.13 17.65 -18.98
C THR A 721 -18.94 18.38 -20.31
N HIS A 722 -19.93 19.16 -20.75
CA HIS A 722 -19.89 19.96 -21.99
C HIS A 722 -19.68 21.44 -21.70
N GLY A 723 -19.44 21.80 -20.44
CA GLY A 723 -19.31 23.17 -19.97
C GLY A 723 -17.88 23.60 -19.69
N SER A 724 -17.73 24.77 -19.07
CA SER A 724 -16.43 25.37 -18.77
C SER A 724 -16.51 26.32 -17.57
N LEU A 725 -17.57 26.23 -16.76
CA LEU A 725 -17.83 27.13 -15.64
C LEU A 725 -17.54 26.42 -14.33
N ALA A 726 -16.95 27.15 -13.38
CA ALA A 726 -16.92 26.73 -11.99
C ALA A 726 -18.34 26.59 -11.44
N LEU A 727 -18.52 25.77 -10.39
CA LEU A 727 -19.83 25.42 -9.86
C LEU A 727 -20.70 26.63 -9.52
N GLN A 728 -20.17 27.61 -8.80
CA GLN A 728 -20.92 28.80 -8.41
C GLN A 728 -21.38 29.62 -9.62
N ALA A 729 -20.53 29.75 -10.65
CA ALA A 729 -20.87 30.44 -11.89
C ALA A 729 -21.92 29.66 -12.71
N ALA A 730 -21.85 28.33 -12.70
CA ALA A 730 -22.84 27.46 -13.33
C ALA A 730 -24.21 27.61 -12.66
N VAL A 731 -24.26 27.59 -11.32
CA VAL A 731 -25.48 27.83 -10.53
C VAL A 731 -26.08 29.19 -10.84
N GLY A 732 -25.28 30.26 -10.74
CA GLY A 732 -25.76 31.62 -11.03
C GLY A 732 -26.31 31.77 -12.45
N GLN A 733 -25.67 31.17 -13.45
CA GLN A 733 -26.17 31.20 -14.82
C GLN A 733 -27.49 30.42 -14.99
N VAL A 734 -27.60 29.24 -14.37
CA VAL A 734 -28.80 28.41 -14.48
C VAL A 734 -29.98 29.07 -13.78
N LEU A 735 -29.79 29.60 -12.57
CA LEU A 735 -30.83 30.27 -11.80
C LEU A 735 -31.28 31.56 -12.49
N LYS A 736 -30.36 32.38 -13.01
CA LYS A 736 -30.70 33.61 -13.76
C LYS A 736 -31.58 33.33 -14.99
N ASN A 737 -31.37 32.20 -15.65
CA ASN A 737 -32.06 31.88 -16.90
C ASN A 737 -33.37 31.12 -16.72
N ASN A 738 -33.58 30.45 -15.58
CA ASN A 738 -34.66 29.46 -15.41
C ASN A 738 -35.41 29.54 -14.06
N ALA A 739 -34.92 30.32 -13.09
CA ALA A 739 -35.51 30.42 -11.75
C ALA A 739 -36.09 31.81 -11.45
N ASP A 740 -36.97 31.87 -10.46
CA ASP A 740 -37.54 33.11 -9.91
C ASP A 740 -36.41 34.03 -9.39
N PRO A 741 -36.47 35.37 -9.59
CA PRO A 741 -35.52 36.31 -9.00
C PRO A 741 -35.31 36.14 -7.48
N ALA A 742 -36.27 35.62 -6.73
CA ALA A 742 -36.10 35.29 -5.31
C ALA A 742 -35.03 34.21 -5.04
N ARG A 743 -34.77 33.30 -5.98
CA ARG A 743 -33.75 32.25 -5.89
C ARG A 743 -32.42 32.65 -6.55
N ALA A 744 -32.27 33.87 -7.06
CA ALA A 744 -31.06 34.30 -7.76
C ALA A 744 -29.80 34.32 -6.88
N SER A 745 -29.95 34.34 -5.54
CA SER A 745 -28.86 34.30 -4.56
C SER A 745 -28.64 32.93 -3.91
N CYS A 746 -29.39 31.89 -4.29
CA CYS A 746 -29.24 30.55 -3.70
C CYS A 746 -27.89 29.93 -4.06
N SER A 747 -27.26 29.30 -3.06
CA SER A 747 -26.08 28.46 -3.24
C SER A 747 -26.44 27.12 -3.90
N TYR A 748 -25.44 26.31 -4.25
CA TYR A 748 -25.70 24.94 -4.69
C TYR A 748 -26.24 24.07 -3.55
N ALA A 749 -25.72 24.26 -2.33
CA ALA A 749 -26.21 23.58 -1.13
C ALA A 749 -27.70 23.88 -0.90
N ASP A 750 -28.11 25.16 -0.97
CA ASP A 750 -29.52 25.56 -0.82
C ASP A 750 -30.42 24.87 -1.86
N LEU A 751 -29.93 24.75 -3.11
CA LEU A 751 -30.65 24.09 -4.18
C LEU A 751 -30.80 22.58 -3.94
N LEU A 752 -29.76 21.92 -3.43
CA LEU A 752 -29.79 20.51 -3.03
C LEU A 752 -30.78 20.29 -1.88
N THR A 753 -30.66 21.04 -0.80
CA THR A 753 -31.55 20.93 0.37
C THR A 753 -33.00 21.15 -0.01
N ALA A 754 -33.29 22.16 -0.85
CA ALA A 754 -34.63 22.40 -1.34
C ALA A 754 -35.16 21.23 -2.21
N ALA A 755 -34.32 20.66 -3.07
CA ALA A 755 -34.69 19.53 -3.91
C ALA A 755 -34.99 18.28 -3.07
N VAL A 756 -34.14 17.96 -2.08
CA VAL A 756 -34.35 16.80 -1.19
C VAL A 756 -35.61 16.98 -0.35
N ALA A 757 -35.82 18.17 0.23
CA ALA A 757 -37.00 18.47 1.02
C ALA A 757 -38.29 18.33 0.19
N ALA A 758 -38.30 18.84 -1.05
CA ALA A 758 -39.43 18.71 -1.96
C ALA A 758 -39.74 17.24 -2.29
N VAL A 759 -38.73 16.43 -2.62
CA VAL A 759 -38.92 14.99 -2.90
C VAL A 759 -39.46 14.25 -1.68
N ARG A 760 -38.88 14.47 -0.49
CA ARG A 760 -39.32 13.82 0.76
C ARG A 760 -40.75 14.22 1.14
N CYS A 761 -41.14 15.47 0.86
CA CYS A 761 -42.51 15.95 1.10
C CYS A 761 -43.51 15.34 0.12
N GLU A 762 -43.22 15.34 -1.19
CA GLU A 762 -44.12 14.84 -2.23
C GLU A 762 -44.31 13.31 -2.17
N TYR A 763 -43.26 12.57 -1.79
CA TYR A 763 -43.23 11.10 -1.83
C TYR A 763 -43.08 10.46 -0.43
N CYS A 764 -43.54 11.16 0.61
CA CYS A 764 -43.51 10.68 1.99
C CYS A 764 -44.10 9.25 2.11
N GLY A 765 -43.35 8.33 2.72
CA GLY A 765 -43.75 6.93 2.92
C GLY A 765 -43.46 5.95 1.77
N ARG A 766 -42.95 6.43 0.61
CA ARG A 766 -42.47 5.57 -0.49
C ARG A 766 -40.95 5.44 -0.55
N ILE A 767 -40.24 6.32 0.15
CA ILE A 767 -38.78 6.34 0.22
C ILE A 767 -38.34 5.38 1.33
N VAL A 768 -37.55 4.37 0.97
CA VAL A 768 -36.87 3.51 1.95
C VAL A 768 -35.75 4.33 2.58
N ALA A 769 -35.69 4.34 3.91
CA ALA A 769 -34.60 5.01 4.62
C ALA A 769 -33.27 4.32 4.30
N ALA A 770 -32.25 5.10 3.95
CA ALA A 770 -30.89 4.63 3.76
C ALA A 770 -30.01 5.09 4.94
N THR A 771 -28.82 4.51 5.03
CA THR A 771 -27.81 4.84 6.06
C THR A 771 -26.53 5.39 5.46
N TRP A 772 -26.49 5.60 4.15
CA TRP A 772 -25.29 5.91 3.39
C TRP A 772 -24.59 7.18 3.91
N ALA A 773 -25.34 8.27 4.15
CA ALA A 773 -24.75 9.51 4.67
C ALA A 773 -24.21 9.35 6.10
N LYS A 774 -24.88 8.53 6.93
CA LYS A 774 -24.45 8.22 8.30
C LYS A 774 -23.14 7.42 8.28
N GLU A 775 -23.08 6.38 7.47
CA GLU A 775 -21.91 5.52 7.30
C GLU A 775 -20.71 6.30 6.72
N MET A 776 -20.96 7.21 5.76
CA MET A 776 -19.94 8.11 5.24
C MET A 776 -19.36 9.03 6.32
N ASN A 777 -20.21 9.59 7.19
CA ASN A 777 -19.76 10.41 8.31
C ASN A 777 -19.01 9.58 9.37
N GLU A 778 -19.43 8.35 9.65
CA GLU A 778 -18.73 7.43 10.54
C GLU A 778 -17.34 7.08 10.00
N LEU A 779 -17.23 6.79 8.69
CA LEU A 779 -15.96 6.53 8.02
C LEU A 779 -15.04 7.76 8.09
N ARG A 780 -15.55 8.96 7.81
CA ARG A 780 -14.75 10.20 7.87
C ARG A 780 -14.20 10.44 9.28
N ARG A 781 -15.04 10.28 10.31
CA ARG A 781 -14.62 10.41 11.70
C ARG A 781 -13.54 9.37 12.06
N ALA A 782 -13.69 8.12 11.62
CA ALA A 782 -12.68 7.10 11.88
C ALA A 782 -11.33 7.42 11.22
N VAL A 783 -11.35 7.96 9.99
CA VAL A 783 -10.13 8.44 9.32
C VAL A 783 -9.49 9.61 10.06
N ASP A 784 -10.28 10.57 10.54
CA ASP A 784 -9.78 11.70 11.33
C ASP A 784 -9.18 11.23 12.67
N GLU A 785 -9.81 10.27 13.35
CA GLU A 785 -9.27 9.62 14.56
C GLU A 785 -7.93 8.91 14.29
N LEU A 786 -7.78 8.26 13.13
CA LEU A 786 -6.52 7.60 12.73
C LEU A 786 -5.38 8.58 12.44
N LYS A 787 -5.69 9.82 12.04
CA LYS A 787 -4.69 10.88 11.85
C LYS A 787 -4.21 11.45 13.19
N ASP A 788 -5.12 11.59 14.14
CA ASP A 788 -4.81 12.10 15.48
C ASP A 788 -4.10 11.05 16.34
N SER A 789 -4.35 9.77 16.08
CA SER A 789 -3.50 8.70 16.61
C SER A 789 -2.14 8.74 15.91
N SER A 790 -1.05 8.88 16.68
CA SER A 790 0.21 8.31 16.19
C SER A 790 0.02 6.80 16.01
N TYR A 791 0.99 6.16 15.38
CA TYR A 791 0.98 4.73 15.04
C TYR A 791 0.38 3.81 16.14
N GLY A 792 0.43 4.18 17.44
CA GLY A 792 -0.58 3.79 18.42
C GLY A 792 -0.55 4.53 19.76
N LEU A 793 -0.24 5.84 19.85
CA LEU A 793 -0.33 6.56 21.13
C LEU A 793 -1.78 6.90 21.46
N ALA A 794 -2.50 5.91 21.98
CA ALA A 794 -3.54 6.20 22.95
C ALA A 794 -2.89 6.89 24.15
N THR A 795 -3.24 8.17 24.33
CA THR A 795 -3.04 8.96 25.55
C THR A 795 -2.92 8.14 26.82
N ALA A 796 -1.70 8.04 27.37
CA ALA A 796 -1.46 7.59 28.74
C ALA A 796 -0.89 8.74 29.57
N VAL A 797 -1.82 9.47 30.18
CA VAL A 797 -1.76 10.08 31.52
C VAL A 797 -0.62 11.07 31.79
N SER A 798 -1.05 12.33 31.96
CA SER A 798 -0.44 13.39 32.77
C SER A 798 0.77 12.97 33.61
N ARG A 799 1.92 13.59 33.30
CA ARG A 799 2.91 13.94 34.32
C ARG A 799 2.16 14.57 35.49
N SER A 800 2.06 13.84 36.60
CA SER A 800 1.81 14.45 37.90
C SER A 800 3.17 14.66 38.54
N ASP A 801 3.54 15.94 38.61
CA ASP A 801 4.52 16.42 39.56
C ASP A 801 4.00 16.13 40.98
N SER A 802 4.66 15.21 41.69
CA SER A 802 4.90 15.26 43.15
C SER A 802 5.88 14.18 43.57
#